data_AF-A0A960SWP4-F1
#
_entry.id   AF-A0A960SWP4-F1
#
_cell.length_a   1.000
_cell.length_b   1.000
_cell.length_c   1.000
_cell.angle_alpha   90.00
_cell.angle_beta   90.00
_cell.angle_gamma   90.00
#
_symmetry.space_group_name_H-M   'P 1'
#
loop_
_entity.id
_entity.type
_entity.pdbx_description
1 polymer ?
#
loop_
_entity_poly.entity_id
_entity_poly.type
_entity_poly.pdbx_seq_one_letter_code
_entity_poly.pdbx_strand_id
1 'polypeptide(L)'
;MKLRSLPLLVALGSSVAPLVASPALPAPAPSSRIVLVGGGLGERIQHDGQFETQLHLRYPERNLIVRNLCQPGDTASYRPRASRGNPWAFPGAEKLRPELRHHRGDGVEPSMDEWITLCRPDIVIGLFGYNESFDGPAGLESFRKELDAWIRHTKATKYGCNTPPAVALVSPLHFEPDPSIPGFPDGKTENENLAAYSKVMGEVAEANDAGFVDLFAISRDAGRKLTANGFLPDEDGFRYLTPKLLDAMFGASPLVSKTDAEKLRSLVIDKGRQWRDDYRTPNGVHVHGRRRKPFGTVNYPKEIEKLRELATNRDNGIHALARGEAFDLAAADAKTVPLPAVETNFNRAVHYLTEDVTGKQVRAMDGFEIELFATEERFPDLRNPVQMTFDNRGRLWVSVMPSYPHPLPGTRPDDKILIFEDRDGDQKADHQIVFADGLCMPTGFEIQPDGVYVSEPHNLLKLVDTDGDDRADVRETVLSGFDPHDTHHMIGAFQTDPSGAIYLLEGVFLHSQVETAYGPRRDTGSGVWRYEPATRRLERFGRVDYANPWGLVFDDWGQGFLADASSGENWWQLPLSVNVPFGRRVEKTGTFVPKRARPTSGSAIVSSRHFPDDMQGGYLVNNVIGFLGTSLARMQDDGSGFRGEISGDLVTSKDPNFRPCDLEFAPDGSLYLLDWHNPLIGHMQHSARDPKRDHDHGRIYRITCKDRPLVKPVKIAGAPVADLVKALEEPEIRTRDRVRRELRGRPADEVMEALRTWVTGLDPETPRYEHHLCEAMWTSWGMQRPEPAWIDACLRARISEARAAAVDVIRFAWRSLPDHARMLSEAAADEHPRVRLAAMVAASWLDNADGAAVASVALEHPVDRWMVRSYEAALGTLRDDLAALEKQPGFDAASHPATRAFLDGRLRLSKKPKRKKEAGPQLSGEDLALYQLGAKVYRRDVHCATCHQPDGNGDMIYPPLAGSEWVTGDETRLVKLVLKGLWGPIEVKGKAYRPDGGLPPMIAFEHMLDDKDTAAVLTYIRNTFGNNAPPVRPETVRKIRAEIADKKDFYTPDDLLQQHPFPKTKGN
;
A
#
# COMPACT_ATOMS: atom_id res chain seq x y z
N MET A 1 31.45 51.90 69.59
CA MET A 1 31.41 51.15 70.86
C MET A 1 30.23 50.19 70.82
N LYS A 2 30.47 48.93 71.22
CA LYS A 2 29.61 47.73 71.30
C LYS A 2 29.54 46.80 70.08
N LEU A 3 29.96 45.57 70.40
CA LEU A 3 30.29 44.40 69.60
C LEU A 3 29.12 43.83 68.78
N ARG A 4 29.44 43.29 67.60
CA ARG A 4 28.75 42.12 67.01
C ARG A 4 29.79 41.12 66.51
N SER A 5 29.58 39.88 66.90
CA SER A 5 30.43 38.71 66.73
C SER A 5 30.29 38.07 65.34
N LEU A 6 31.43 37.66 64.78
CA LEU A 6 31.59 36.74 63.64
C LEU A 6 31.31 35.28 64.08
N PRO A 7 30.99 34.35 63.16
CA PRO A 7 32.07 33.52 62.62
C PRO A 7 31.97 33.14 61.12
N LEU A 8 33.17 33.17 60.49
CA LEU A 8 33.74 32.20 59.54
C LEU A 8 32.86 31.63 58.42
N LEU A 9 32.96 32.24 57.22
CA LEU A 9 32.68 31.55 55.95
C LEU A 9 33.94 30.78 55.51
N VAL A 10 33.89 29.46 55.56
CA VAL A 10 34.86 28.59 54.87
C VAL A 10 34.33 28.33 53.47
N ALA A 11 35.03 28.84 52.46
CA ALA A 11 34.82 28.49 51.07
C ALA A 11 35.28 27.04 50.83
N LEU A 12 34.34 26.11 50.74
CA LEU A 12 34.56 24.82 50.11
C LEU A 12 34.09 24.92 48.66
N GLY A 13 35.02 25.25 47.77
CA GLY A 13 34.83 25.04 46.35
C GLY A 13 34.79 23.55 46.06
N SER A 14 33.61 22.97 45.93
CA SER A 14 33.42 21.71 45.24
C SER A 14 33.53 21.98 43.74
N SER A 15 34.73 21.82 43.20
CA SER A 15 34.92 21.60 41.77
C SER A 15 34.20 20.30 41.40
N VAL A 16 32.96 20.41 40.94
CA VAL A 16 32.30 19.32 40.21
C VAL A 16 33.03 19.22 38.87
N ALA A 17 34.08 18.41 38.83
CA ALA A 17 34.57 17.90 37.56
C ALA A 17 33.41 17.14 36.91
N PRO A 18 33.08 17.39 35.62
CA PRO A 18 32.08 16.60 34.95
C PRO A 18 32.58 15.15 34.95
N LEU A 19 31.80 14.23 35.52
CA LEU A 19 32.01 12.80 35.25
C LEU A 19 31.82 12.63 33.75
N VAL A 20 32.93 12.53 33.00
CA VAL A 20 32.88 12.09 31.61
C VAL A 20 32.47 10.63 31.68
N ALA A 21 31.21 10.33 31.33
CA ALA A 21 30.74 8.96 31.25
C ALA A 21 31.65 8.16 30.31
N SER A 22 32.04 6.95 30.72
CA SER A 22 32.78 6.03 29.84
C SER A 22 31.97 5.77 28.57
N PRO A 23 32.62 5.64 27.41
CA PRO A 23 31.90 5.36 26.16
C PRO A 23 31.22 3.99 26.22
N ALA A 24 30.09 3.86 25.53
CA ALA A 24 29.31 2.62 25.50
C ALA A 24 30.07 1.43 24.90
N LEU A 25 30.97 1.70 23.95
CA LEU A 25 31.84 0.74 23.28
C LEU A 25 33.25 1.30 23.13
N PRO A 26 34.29 0.45 23.02
CA PRO A 26 35.61 0.91 22.62
C PRO A 26 35.57 1.47 21.19
N ALA A 27 36.49 2.37 20.87
CA ALA A 27 36.62 2.90 19.51
C ALA A 27 36.81 1.76 18.49
N PRO A 28 36.15 1.79 17.31
CA PRO A 28 36.14 0.66 16.38
C PRO A 28 37.54 0.27 15.90
N ALA A 29 37.90 -1.00 15.91
CA ALA A 29 39.22 -1.45 15.43
C ALA A 29 39.37 -1.24 13.91
N PRO A 30 40.61 -1.29 13.36
CA PRO A 30 40.81 -1.31 11.92
C PRO A 30 40.04 -2.46 11.25
N SER A 31 39.40 -2.15 10.12
CA SER A 31 38.50 -3.02 9.34
C SER A 31 37.24 -3.50 10.07
N SER A 32 36.88 -2.86 11.19
CA SER A 32 35.67 -3.22 11.92
C SER A 32 34.40 -3.06 11.08
N ARG A 33 33.50 -4.03 11.20
CA ARG A 33 32.19 -4.06 10.57
C ARG A 33 31.10 -3.72 11.58
N ILE A 34 30.36 -2.66 11.31
CA ILE A 34 29.28 -2.15 12.17
C ILE A 34 27.94 -2.43 11.49
N VAL A 35 27.05 -3.13 12.20
CA VAL A 35 25.71 -3.44 11.71
C VAL A 35 24.66 -2.75 12.57
N LEU A 36 23.75 -2.01 11.94
CA LEU A 36 22.58 -1.41 12.60
C LEU A 36 21.36 -2.31 12.40
N VAL A 37 20.59 -2.56 13.47
CA VAL A 37 19.29 -3.26 13.45
C VAL A 37 18.29 -2.50 14.30
N GLY A 38 17.03 -2.37 13.85
CA GLY A 38 16.06 -1.53 14.57
C GLY A 38 14.97 -0.93 13.68
N GLY A 39 14.22 0.00 14.27
CA GLY A 39 13.08 0.69 13.67
C GLY A 39 13.44 1.90 12.80
N GLY A 40 12.51 2.85 12.68
CA GLY A 40 12.59 4.00 11.79
C GLY A 40 13.75 4.96 12.07
N LEU A 41 14.17 5.14 13.32
CA LEU A 41 15.37 5.93 13.65
C LEU A 41 16.61 5.37 12.94
N GLY A 42 16.77 4.03 12.98
CA GLY A 42 17.86 3.35 12.32
C GLY A 42 17.76 3.45 10.80
N GLU A 43 16.57 3.30 10.21
CA GLU A 43 16.37 3.49 8.76
C GLU A 43 16.77 4.92 8.34
N ARG A 44 16.32 5.94 9.09
CA ARG A 44 16.59 7.34 8.78
C ARG A 44 18.08 7.70 8.79
N ILE A 45 18.88 7.06 9.64
CA ILE A 45 20.35 7.21 9.65
C ILE A 45 20.97 6.87 8.28
N GLN A 46 20.44 5.88 7.56
CA GLN A 46 20.95 5.50 6.24
C GLN A 46 20.61 6.53 5.16
N HIS A 47 19.45 7.18 5.27
CA HIS A 47 19.00 8.16 4.30
C HIS A 47 19.73 9.49 4.42
N ASP A 48 19.99 9.93 5.66
CA ASP A 48 20.73 11.16 5.92
C ASP A 48 22.25 10.97 5.81
N GLY A 49 22.81 9.82 6.22
CA GLY A 49 24.23 9.50 6.02
C GLY A 49 25.23 10.22 6.95
N GLN A 50 24.80 11.12 7.84
CA GLN A 50 25.73 11.84 8.74
C GLN A 50 26.49 10.89 9.68
N PHE A 51 25.83 9.84 10.19
CA PHE A 51 26.43 8.87 11.13
C PHE A 51 27.70 8.23 10.58
N GLU A 52 27.62 7.64 9.38
CA GLU A 52 28.75 6.98 8.75
C GLU A 52 29.78 7.98 8.24
N THR A 53 29.34 9.12 7.71
CA THR A 53 30.24 10.21 7.30
C THR A 53 31.15 10.63 8.46
N GLN A 54 30.58 10.87 9.64
CA GLN A 54 31.36 11.24 10.82
C GLN A 54 32.29 10.13 11.31
N LEU A 55 31.91 8.86 11.21
CA LEU A 55 32.82 7.75 11.51
C LEU A 55 34.07 7.79 10.63
N HIS A 56 33.91 8.02 9.32
CA HIS A 56 35.04 8.11 8.39
C HIS A 56 35.88 9.37 8.57
N LEU A 57 35.26 10.49 8.98
CA LEU A 57 36.00 11.71 9.32
C LEU A 57 36.85 11.56 10.59
N ARG A 58 36.37 10.81 11.59
CA ARG A 58 37.10 10.50 12.83
C ARG A 58 38.19 9.45 12.62
N TYR A 59 37.92 8.45 11.78
CA TYR A 59 38.75 7.25 11.64
C TYR A 59 39.14 6.95 10.17
N PRO A 60 39.78 7.88 9.44
CA PRO A 60 40.04 7.74 8.00
C PRO A 60 40.92 6.53 7.65
N GLU A 61 41.83 6.14 8.55
CA GLU A 61 42.77 5.01 8.35
C GLU A 61 42.20 3.65 8.74
N ARG A 62 40.97 3.58 9.27
CA ARG A 62 40.42 2.34 9.83
C ARG A 62 39.62 1.51 8.84
N ASN A 63 39.36 1.97 7.61
CA ASN A 63 38.62 1.21 6.57
C ASN A 63 37.35 0.55 7.11
N LEU A 64 36.57 1.29 7.91
CA LEU A 64 35.35 0.79 8.55
C LEU A 64 34.30 0.41 7.50
N ILE A 65 33.49 -0.61 7.79
CA ILE A 65 32.36 -1.01 6.93
C ILE A 65 31.08 -0.90 7.73
N VAL A 66 30.14 -0.09 7.27
CA VAL A 66 28.82 0.06 7.90
C VAL A 66 27.75 -0.58 7.02
N ARG A 67 26.86 -1.38 7.63
CA ARG A 67 25.67 -1.95 6.99
C ARG A 67 24.45 -1.70 7.86
N ASN A 68 23.38 -1.24 7.24
CA ASN A 68 22.14 -0.89 7.93
C ASN A 68 21.04 -1.86 7.51
N LEU A 69 20.46 -2.56 8.49
CA LEU A 69 19.40 -3.54 8.32
C LEU A 69 18.10 -3.10 9.02
N CYS A 70 17.99 -1.81 9.38
CA CYS A 70 16.83 -1.25 10.04
C CYS A 70 15.66 -1.09 9.06
N GLN A 71 14.45 -1.32 9.56
CA GLN A 71 13.19 -1.05 8.85
C GLN A 71 12.17 -0.50 9.84
N PRO A 72 11.34 0.50 9.46
CA PRO A 72 10.28 1.00 10.32
C PRO A 72 9.38 -0.13 10.84
N GLY A 73 8.95 -0.02 12.10
CA GLY A 73 8.12 -1.01 12.77
C GLY A 73 8.83 -2.29 13.21
N ASP A 74 10.12 -2.49 12.89
CA ASP A 74 10.89 -3.59 13.48
C ASP A 74 11.08 -3.38 14.99
N THR A 75 10.92 -4.47 15.75
CA THR A 75 11.17 -4.51 17.20
C THR A 75 12.33 -5.45 17.51
N ALA A 76 12.70 -5.54 18.79
CA ALA A 76 13.70 -6.51 19.24
C ALA A 76 13.30 -7.96 18.92
N SER A 77 11.98 -8.28 18.94
CA SER A 77 11.46 -9.63 18.75
C SER A 77 10.77 -9.89 17.40
N TYR A 78 10.21 -8.86 16.75
CA TYR A 78 9.29 -9.01 15.60
C TYR A 78 9.72 -8.16 14.39
N ARG A 79 9.86 -8.81 13.24
CA ARG A 79 10.38 -8.27 11.96
C ARG A 79 9.69 -8.98 10.78
N PRO A 80 8.45 -8.60 10.46
CA PRO A 80 7.68 -9.28 9.42
C PRO A 80 8.27 -8.96 8.05
N ARG A 81 8.38 -9.99 7.20
CA ARG A 81 8.82 -9.86 5.81
C ARG A 81 7.89 -10.64 4.88
N ALA A 82 7.60 -10.06 3.72
CA ALA A 82 6.67 -10.63 2.75
C ALA A 82 7.13 -11.99 2.20
N SER A 83 8.43 -12.19 2.04
CA SER A 83 9.01 -13.43 1.50
C SER A 83 9.58 -14.37 2.56
N ARG A 84 9.09 -14.29 3.80
CA ARG A 84 9.54 -15.17 4.89
C ARG A 84 8.38 -15.59 5.76
N GLY A 85 8.15 -16.89 5.93
CA GLY A 85 7.05 -17.39 6.77
C GLY A 85 7.25 -17.19 8.28
N ASN A 86 8.47 -16.90 8.72
CA ASN A 86 8.80 -16.64 10.12
C ASN A 86 9.06 -15.12 10.32
N PRO A 87 8.19 -14.40 11.05
CA PRO A 87 8.37 -12.96 11.30
C PRO A 87 9.26 -12.67 12.51
N TRP A 88 9.76 -13.68 13.21
CA TRP A 88 10.49 -13.50 14.45
C TRP A 88 11.97 -13.21 14.21
N ALA A 89 12.51 -12.29 15.01
CA ALA A 89 13.88 -11.80 14.90
C ALA A 89 14.93 -12.88 15.23
N PHE A 90 14.61 -13.78 16.17
CA PHE A 90 15.45 -14.88 16.62
C PHE A 90 14.58 -16.05 17.14
N PRO A 91 15.12 -17.28 17.27
CA PRO A 91 14.36 -18.42 17.79
C PRO A 91 13.86 -18.20 19.23
N GLY A 92 12.56 -18.41 19.49
CA GLY A 92 11.94 -18.25 20.81
C GLY A 92 11.27 -16.90 21.03
N ALA A 93 11.51 -15.91 20.16
CA ALA A 93 10.88 -14.59 20.24
C ALA A 93 9.34 -14.65 20.10
N GLU A 94 8.79 -15.68 19.47
CA GLU A 94 7.34 -15.88 19.31
C GLU A 94 6.57 -15.98 20.64
N LYS A 95 7.27 -16.33 21.72
CA LYS A 95 6.70 -16.45 23.06
C LYS A 95 6.56 -15.11 23.77
N LEU A 96 7.25 -14.08 23.28
CA LEU A 96 7.32 -12.76 23.90
C LEU A 96 6.19 -11.85 23.41
N ARG A 97 5.71 -12.04 22.18
CA ARG A 97 4.65 -11.25 21.53
C ARG A 97 3.59 -12.11 20.84
N PRO A 98 2.90 -13.02 21.56
CA PRO A 98 1.98 -13.98 20.94
C PRO A 98 0.79 -13.36 20.19
N GLU A 99 0.50 -12.08 20.44
CA GLU A 99 -0.49 -11.27 19.73
C GLU A 99 -0.05 -10.88 18.31
N LEU A 100 1.27 -10.81 18.03
CA LEU A 100 1.84 -10.51 16.71
C LEU A 100 2.04 -11.76 15.82
N ARG A 101 1.58 -12.94 16.27
CA ARG A 101 1.74 -14.21 15.53
C ARG A 101 1.10 -14.26 14.14
N HIS A 102 0.19 -13.34 13.85
CA HIS A 102 -0.52 -13.29 12.59
C HIS A 102 0.40 -12.75 11.49
N HIS A 103 0.89 -13.65 10.65
CA HIS A 103 1.80 -13.36 9.55
C HIS A 103 1.50 -14.26 8.36
N ARG A 104 1.72 -13.77 7.13
CA ARG A 104 1.40 -14.47 5.88
C ARG A 104 2.55 -14.48 4.86
N GLY A 105 3.79 -14.27 5.32
CA GLY A 105 4.93 -14.24 4.42
C GLY A 105 5.19 -15.60 3.76
N ASP A 106 5.58 -15.60 2.49
CA ASP A 106 5.81 -16.81 1.69
C ASP A 106 6.98 -16.59 0.71
N GLY A 107 8.08 -17.32 0.95
CA GLY A 107 9.31 -17.19 0.18
C GLY A 107 10.52 -17.79 0.90
N VAL A 108 11.69 -17.41 0.40
CA VAL A 108 13.03 -17.85 0.83
C VAL A 108 13.93 -16.68 1.19
N GLU A 109 13.35 -15.56 1.62
CA GLU A 109 14.12 -14.41 2.09
C GLU A 109 14.96 -14.81 3.31
N PRO A 110 16.25 -14.43 3.35
CA PRO A 110 17.10 -14.75 4.49
C PRO A 110 16.50 -14.21 5.79
N SER A 111 16.67 -14.97 6.86
CA SER A 111 16.42 -14.50 8.22
C SER A 111 17.32 -13.33 8.58
N MET A 112 16.93 -12.58 9.60
CA MET A 112 17.78 -11.51 10.10
C MET A 112 19.12 -12.02 10.61
N ASP A 113 19.19 -13.20 11.23
CA ASP A 113 20.47 -13.80 11.61
C ASP A 113 21.34 -14.14 10.39
N GLU A 114 20.74 -14.59 9.28
CA GLU A 114 21.46 -14.83 8.03
C GLU A 114 21.94 -13.53 7.38
N TRP A 115 21.13 -12.46 7.39
CA TRP A 115 21.55 -11.13 6.93
C TRP A 115 22.68 -10.55 7.78
N ILE A 116 22.61 -10.68 9.11
CA ILE A 116 23.69 -10.27 10.00
C ILE A 116 24.94 -11.14 9.74
N THR A 117 24.78 -12.45 9.53
CA THR A 117 25.87 -13.36 9.15
C THR A 117 26.56 -12.94 7.85
N LEU A 118 25.79 -12.51 6.85
CA LEU A 118 26.34 -11.99 5.59
C LEU A 118 27.22 -10.74 5.84
N CYS A 119 26.83 -9.89 6.79
CA CYS A 119 27.55 -8.67 7.12
C CYS A 119 28.84 -8.92 7.93
N ARG A 120 28.92 -10.04 8.68
CA ARG A 120 30.05 -10.45 9.54
C ARG A 120 30.46 -9.38 10.57
N PRO A 121 29.52 -8.87 11.40
CA PRO A 121 29.78 -7.74 12.28
C PRO A 121 30.84 -8.04 13.35
N ASP A 122 31.61 -7.01 13.69
CA ASP A 122 32.32 -6.90 14.96
C ASP A 122 31.47 -6.16 16.01
N ILE A 123 30.58 -5.28 15.54
CA ILE A 123 29.68 -4.47 16.37
C ILE A 123 28.26 -4.56 15.82
N VAL A 124 27.29 -4.81 16.69
CA VAL A 124 25.85 -4.72 16.39
C VAL A 124 25.22 -3.66 17.27
N ILE A 125 24.53 -2.69 16.65
CA ILE A 125 23.82 -1.61 17.35
C ILE A 125 22.32 -1.79 17.16
N GLY A 126 21.59 -1.93 18.27
CA GLY A 126 20.14 -2.04 18.32
C GLY A 126 19.45 -0.69 18.56
N LEU A 127 18.52 -0.31 17.68
CA LEU A 127 17.70 0.90 17.77
C LEU A 127 16.22 0.52 17.94
N PHE A 128 15.82 0.24 19.17
CA PHE A 128 14.47 -0.25 19.54
C PHE A 128 13.79 0.69 20.54
N GLY A 129 12.55 0.40 20.93
CA GLY A 129 11.86 1.05 22.04
C GLY A 129 10.81 2.07 21.63
N TYR A 130 10.89 2.64 20.41
CA TYR A 130 9.87 3.59 19.94
C TYR A 130 8.53 2.88 19.74
N ASN A 131 8.51 1.83 18.91
CA ASN A 131 7.31 1.04 18.62
C ASN A 131 6.70 0.43 19.89
N GLU A 132 7.56 -0.10 20.75
CA GLU A 132 7.16 -0.79 21.97
C GLU A 132 6.63 0.17 23.05
N SER A 133 7.04 1.45 23.03
CA SER A 133 6.58 2.46 24.00
C SER A 133 5.06 2.72 23.96
N PHE A 134 4.41 2.43 22.83
CA PHE A 134 2.96 2.56 22.67
C PHE A 134 2.16 1.45 23.40
N ASP A 135 2.82 0.38 23.87
CA ASP A 135 2.21 -0.60 24.78
C ASP A 135 2.02 0.00 26.21
N GLY A 136 2.56 1.20 26.46
CA GLY A 136 2.44 1.93 27.71
C GLY A 136 3.10 1.22 28.90
N PRO A 137 2.78 1.63 30.15
CA PRO A 137 3.38 1.03 31.35
C PRO A 137 3.17 -0.48 31.47
N ALA A 138 2.09 -1.02 30.88
CA ALA A 138 1.79 -2.45 30.89
C ALA A 138 2.77 -3.27 30.04
N GLY A 139 3.40 -2.67 29.02
CA GLY A 139 4.34 -3.33 28.12
C GLY A 139 5.78 -3.43 28.63
N LEU A 140 6.15 -2.69 29.68
CA LEU A 140 7.55 -2.57 30.15
C LEU A 140 8.22 -3.91 30.46
N GLU A 141 7.52 -4.82 31.14
CA GLU A 141 8.08 -6.13 31.52
C GLU A 141 8.25 -7.06 30.31
N SER A 142 7.33 -7.01 29.35
CA SER A 142 7.47 -7.73 28.09
C SER A 142 8.66 -7.19 27.30
N PHE A 143 8.77 -5.87 27.17
CA PHE A 143 9.88 -5.21 26.49
C PHE A 143 11.24 -5.53 27.13
N ARG A 144 11.32 -5.56 28.47
CA ARG A 144 12.52 -6.00 29.20
C ARG A 144 12.97 -7.39 28.77
N LYS A 145 12.02 -8.34 28.68
CA LYS A 145 12.30 -9.72 28.25
C LYS A 145 12.69 -9.81 26.78
N GLU A 146 12.07 -9.00 25.93
CA GLU A 146 12.43 -8.90 24.51
C GLU A 146 13.88 -8.46 24.32
N LEU A 147 14.29 -7.38 24.98
CA LEU A 147 15.66 -6.87 24.89
C LEU A 147 16.69 -7.83 25.51
N ASP A 148 16.40 -8.39 26.68
CA ASP A 148 17.31 -9.35 27.34
C ASP A 148 17.54 -10.57 26.45
N ALA A 149 16.46 -11.13 25.90
CA ALA A 149 16.55 -12.27 24.99
C ALA A 149 17.31 -11.90 23.70
N TRP A 150 17.05 -10.73 23.11
CA TRP A 150 17.74 -10.28 21.90
C TRP A 150 19.25 -10.06 22.13
N ILE A 151 19.65 -9.41 23.23
CA ILE A 151 21.07 -9.18 23.56
C ILE A 151 21.78 -10.52 23.78
N ARG A 152 21.18 -11.42 24.58
CA ARG A 152 21.78 -12.73 24.86
C ARG A 152 21.94 -13.57 23.60
N HIS A 153 20.91 -13.60 22.74
CA HIS A 153 20.99 -14.28 21.45
C HIS A 153 22.11 -13.72 20.57
N THR A 154 22.18 -12.39 20.46
CA THR A 154 23.18 -11.71 19.62
C THR A 154 24.60 -11.94 20.15
N LYS A 155 24.83 -11.84 21.48
CA LYS A 155 26.13 -12.11 22.12
C LYS A 155 26.51 -13.59 22.13
N ALA A 156 25.56 -14.50 21.95
CA ALA A 156 25.84 -15.93 21.81
C ALA A 156 26.13 -16.35 20.36
N THR A 157 25.81 -15.50 19.38
CA THR A 157 25.87 -15.85 17.96
C THR A 157 27.10 -15.23 17.30
N LYS A 158 27.87 -16.06 16.57
CA LYS A 158 29.12 -15.62 15.93
C LYS A 158 28.94 -14.93 14.58
N TYR A 159 27.79 -15.08 13.92
CA TYR A 159 27.49 -14.43 12.64
C TYR A 159 28.60 -14.57 11.56
N GLY A 160 29.21 -15.76 11.47
CA GLY A 160 30.29 -16.02 10.50
C GLY A 160 31.66 -15.43 10.87
N CYS A 161 31.81 -14.92 12.09
CA CYS A 161 33.05 -14.42 12.69
C CYS A 161 33.67 -15.43 13.67
N ASN A 162 34.89 -15.15 14.14
CA ASN A 162 35.57 -16.00 15.13
C ASN A 162 34.97 -15.83 16.54
N THR A 163 34.55 -14.61 16.86
CA THR A 163 33.94 -14.18 18.11
C THR A 163 32.56 -13.57 17.85
N PRO A 164 31.62 -13.65 18.81
CA PRO A 164 30.39 -12.86 18.77
C PRO A 164 30.69 -11.35 18.74
N PRO A 165 29.77 -10.53 18.21
CA PRO A 165 29.96 -9.09 18.12
C PRO A 165 29.82 -8.43 19.50
N ALA A 166 30.44 -7.26 19.66
CA ALA A 166 30.07 -6.32 20.69
C ALA A 166 28.65 -5.77 20.40
N VAL A 167 27.85 -5.59 21.45
CA VAL A 167 26.45 -5.15 21.31
C VAL A 167 26.27 -3.83 22.02
N ALA A 168 25.57 -2.89 21.39
CA ALA A 168 25.09 -1.68 22.03
C ALA A 168 23.62 -1.38 21.69
N LEU A 169 22.93 -0.69 22.58
CA LEU A 169 21.59 -0.16 22.38
C LEU A 169 21.63 1.37 22.27
N VAL A 170 20.76 1.94 21.45
CA VAL A 170 20.50 3.39 21.36
C VAL A 170 19.02 3.61 21.62
N SER A 171 18.68 4.42 22.64
CA SER A 171 17.28 4.74 22.93
C SER A 171 16.64 5.60 21.83
N PRO A 172 15.30 5.64 21.74
CA PRO A 172 14.60 6.61 20.89
C PRO A 172 14.89 8.06 21.29
N LEU A 173 14.44 9.02 20.48
CA LEU A 173 14.49 10.43 20.83
C LEU A 173 13.41 10.80 21.85
N HIS A 174 13.63 11.92 22.53
CA HIS A 174 12.57 12.68 23.17
C HIS A 174 11.58 13.17 22.13
N PHE A 175 10.29 12.95 22.37
CA PHE A 175 9.22 13.36 21.48
C PHE A 175 9.01 14.88 21.52
N GLU A 176 8.98 15.51 20.35
CA GLU A 176 8.76 16.94 20.18
C GLU A 176 7.31 17.20 19.71
N PRO A 177 6.46 17.85 20.53
CA PRO A 177 5.11 18.17 20.11
C PRO A 177 5.11 19.24 19.02
N ASP A 178 4.08 19.23 18.18
CA ASP A 178 3.84 20.27 17.18
C ASP A 178 2.42 20.83 17.35
N PRO A 179 2.24 21.90 18.14
CA PRO A 179 0.92 22.47 18.41
C PRO A 179 0.29 23.15 17.18
N SER A 180 1.03 23.30 16.08
CA SER A 180 0.48 23.81 14.83
C SER A 180 -0.40 22.77 14.11
N ILE A 181 -0.29 21.49 14.49
CA ILE A 181 -1.01 20.38 13.89
C ILE A 181 -2.20 20.00 14.79
N PRO A 182 -3.45 20.13 14.31
CA PRO A 182 -4.63 19.75 15.09
C PRO A 182 -4.59 18.29 15.55
N GLY A 183 -4.80 18.07 16.86
CA GLY A 183 -4.86 16.72 17.45
C GLY A 183 -3.54 15.93 17.40
N PHE A 184 -2.42 16.62 17.20
CA PHE A 184 -1.08 16.06 17.35
C PHE A 184 -0.76 15.78 18.83
N PRO A 185 0.01 14.75 19.18
CA PRO A 185 0.32 14.45 20.57
C PRO A 185 1.07 15.61 21.23
N ASP A 186 0.74 15.88 22.49
CA ASP A 186 1.33 16.98 23.28
C ASP A 186 2.70 16.62 23.87
N GLY A 187 3.14 15.38 23.68
CA GLY A 187 4.41 14.86 24.14
C GLY A 187 4.42 14.47 25.61
N LYS A 188 3.31 14.61 26.36
CA LYS A 188 3.30 14.26 27.78
C LYS A 188 3.35 12.74 27.96
N THR A 189 2.32 12.05 27.48
CA THR A 189 2.22 10.58 27.61
C THR A 189 3.32 9.90 26.80
N GLU A 190 3.66 10.44 25.63
CA GLU A 190 4.73 9.91 24.78
C GLU A 190 6.07 9.97 25.51
N ASN A 191 6.45 11.10 26.10
CA ASN A 191 7.72 11.22 26.81
C ASN A 191 7.76 10.48 28.15
N GLU A 192 6.62 10.37 28.86
CA GLU A 192 6.52 9.50 30.05
C GLU A 192 6.84 8.04 29.70
N ASN A 193 6.27 7.53 28.60
CA ASN A 193 6.54 6.18 28.12
C ASN A 193 7.97 6.05 27.57
N LEU A 194 8.40 6.94 26.69
CA LEU A 194 9.75 6.88 26.08
C LEU A 194 10.86 6.95 27.14
N ALA A 195 10.70 7.76 28.19
CA ALA A 195 11.63 7.79 29.31
C ALA A 195 11.68 6.44 30.05
N ALA A 196 10.52 5.84 30.34
CA ALA A 196 10.44 4.55 31.03
C ALA A 196 11.08 3.42 30.20
N TYR A 197 10.82 3.39 28.89
CA TYR A 197 11.39 2.40 27.97
C TYR A 197 12.90 2.61 27.79
N SER A 198 13.37 3.86 27.67
CA SER A 198 14.81 4.19 27.61
C SER A 198 15.54 3.75 28.87
N LYS A 199 14.91 3.92 30.04
CA LYS A 199 15.45 3.42 31.31
C LYS A 199 15.58 1.89 31.32
N VAL A 200 14.56 1.17 30.87
CA VAL A 200 14.61 -0.30 30.74
C VAL A 200 15.74 -0.73 29.80
N MET A 201 15.94 -0.03 28.68
CA MET A 201 17.04 -0.30 27.76
C MET A 201 18.40 -0.22 28.45
N GLY A 202 18.64 0.84 29.22
CA GLY A 202 19.88 1.01 29.98
C GLY A 202 20.10 -0.09 31.02
N GLU A 203 19.07 -0.41 31.82
CA GLU A 203 19.15 -1.47 32.83
C GLU A 203 19.42 -2.86 32.23
N VAL A 204 18.78 -3.19 31.10
CA VAL A 204 18.99 -4.47 30.43
C VAL A 204 20.36 -4.55 29.76
N ALA A 205 20.83 -3.44 29.17
CA ALA A 205 22.17 -3.36 28.60
C ALA A 205 23.25 -3.57 29.68
N GLU A 206 23.14 -2.87 30.82
CA GLU A 206 24.03 -3.04 31.96
C GLU A 206 24.02 -4.49 32.47
N ALA A 207 22.84 -5.07 32.68
CA ALA A 207 22.69 -6.45 33.16
C ALA A 207 23.29 -7.51 32.21
N ASN A 208 23.44 -7.19 30.93
CA ASN A 208 24.01 -8.10 29.93
C ASN A 208 25.40 -7.68 29.44
N ASP A 209 26.06 -6.72 30.09
CA ASP A 209 27.38 -6.19 29.67
C ASP A 209 27.37 -5.74 28.20
N ALA A 210 26.36 -4.95 27.83
CA ALA A 210 26.20 -4.34 26.52
C ALA A 210 26.29 -2.81 26.64
N GLY A 211 26.73 -2.14 25.58
CA GLY A 211 26.77 -0.68 25.53
C GLY A 211 25.37 -0.06 25.51
N PHE A 212 25.21 1.14 26.05
CA PHE A 212 23.97 1.90 25.96
C PHE A 212 24.25 3.38 25.72
N VAL A 213 23.53 3.97 24.77
CA VAL A 213 23.48 5.42 24.56
C VAL A 213 22.06 5.91 24.78
N ASP A 214 21.89 6.78 25.77
CA ASP A 214 20.61 7.41 26.08
C ASP A 214 20.36 8.63 25.19
N LEU A 215 19.98 8.38 23.93
CA LEU A 215 19.66 9.43 22.97
C LEU A 215 18.40 10.22 23.37
N PHE A 216 17.48 9.61 24.13
CA PHE A 216 16.32 10.28 24.72
C PHE A 216 16.77 11.44 25.61
N ALA A 217 17.69 11.20 26.56
CA ALA A 217 18.21 12.26 27.42
C ALA A 217 18.99 13.32 26.62
N ILE A 218 19.82 12.91 25.65
CA ILE A 218 20.60 13.82 24.80
C ILE A 218 19.69 14.76 23.99
N SER A 219 18.60 14.23 23.43
CA SER A 219 17.65 15.01 22.62
C SER A 219 16.74 15.89 23.46
N ARG A 220 16.28 15.41 24.63
CA ARG A 220 15.54 16.23 25.62
C ARG A 220 16.31 17.48 26.00
N ASP A 221 17.61 17.34 26.25
CA ASP A 221 18.47 18.42 26.73
C ASP A 221 19.02 19.32 25.60
N ALA A 222 18.54 19.16 24.36
CA ALA A 222 19.05 19.87 23.20
C ALA A 222 18.70 21.37 23.18
N GLY A 223 17.60 21.76 23.83
CA GLY A 223 17.13 23.15 23.86
C GLY A 223 16.73 23.72 22.49
N ARG A 224 16.48 22.86 21.50
CA ARG A 224 16.05 23.21 20.13
C ARG A 224 15.22 22.08 19.52
N LYS A 225 14.43 22.38 18.49
CA LYS A 225 13.74 21.38 17.66
C LYS A 225 14.76 20.56 16.86
N LEU A 226 14.53 19.25 16.77
CA LEU A 226 15.41 18.27 16.13
C LEU A 226 14.67 17.38 15.12
N THR A 227 13.34 17.34 15.16
CA THR A 227 12.53 16.38 14.40
C THR A 227 11.56 17.06 13.45
N ALA A 228 11.29 16.41 12.31
CA ALA A 228 10.28 16.87 11.34
C ALA A 228 8.86 16.44 11.74
N ASN A 229 8.75 15.30 12.42
CA ASN A 229 7.48 14.61 12.71
C ASN A 229 7.31 14.27 14.19
N GLY A 230 8.09 14.90 15.08
CA GLY A 230 8.04 14.71 16.52
C GLY A 230 8.94 13.60 17.06
N PHE A 231 9.37 12.63 16.24
CA PHE A 231 10.11 11.46 16.75
C PHE A 231 11.30 11.02 15.89
N LEU A 232 11.37 11.39 14.61
CA LEU A 232 12.53 11.15 13.75
C LEU A 232 13.30 12.45 13.48
N PRO A 233 14.63 12.43 13.55
CA PRO A 233 15.42 13.61 13.25
C PRO A 233 15.23 14.07 11.79
N ASP A 234 15.19 15.39 11.60
CA ASP A 234 15.44 16.00 10.30
C ASP A 234 16.97 16.14 10.05
N GLU A 235 17.36 16.76 8.93
CA GLU A 235 18.78 16.93 8.59
C GLU A 235 19.55 17.74 9.65
N ASP A 236 18.95 18.82 10.16
CA ASP A 236 19.54 19.65 11.21
C ASP A 236 19.66 18.88 12.53
N GLY A 237 18.64 18.08 12.84
CA GLY A 237 18.62 17.14 13.94
C GLY A 237 19.76 16.14 13.86
N PHE A 238 20.00 15.51 12.69
CA PHE A 238 21.15 14.62 12.50
C PHE A 238 22.48 15.34 12.65
N ARG A 239 22.60 16.56 12.11
CA ARG A 239 23.83 17.37 12.24
C ARG A 239 24.16 17.67 13.70
N TYR A 240 23.15 17.87 14.55
CA TYR A 240 23.31 18.08 15.99
C TYR A 240 23.56 16.79 16.78
N LEU A 241 22.77 15.75 16.52
CA LEU A 241 22.76 14.52 17.32
C LEU A 241 23.92 13.60 17.00
N THR A 242 24.34 13.51 15.73
CA THR A 242 25.36 12.55 15.29
C THR A 242 26.68 12.66 16.06
N PRO A 243 27.29 13.86 16.25
CA PRO A 243 28.52 13.98 17.03
C PRO A 243 28.36 13.44 18.46
N LYS A 244 27.22 13.75 19.11
CA LYS A 244 26.93 13.35 20.50
C LYS A 244 26.68 11.86 20.63
N LEU A 245 25.94 11.29 19.68
CA LEU A 245 25.73 9.86 19.56
C LEU A 245 27.06 9.13 19.42
N LEU A 246 27.95 9.58 18.54
CA LEU A 246 29.26 8.94 18.33
C LEU A 246 30.21 9.15 19.51
N ASP A 247 30.19 10.30 20.18
CA ASP A 247 30.99 10.56 21.38
C ASP A 247 30.55 9.66 22.54
N ALA A 248 29.24 9.51 22.75
CA ALA A 248 28.69 8.60 23.75
C ALA A 248 28.95 7.13 23.38
N MET A 249 28.90 6.79 22.09
CA MET A 249 29.09 5.41 21.62
C MET A 249 30.55 4.97 21.68
N PHE A 250 31.49 5.77 21.17
CA PHE A 250 32.88 5.35 20.92
C PHE A 250 33.93 6.21 21.62
N GLY A 251 33.50 7.24 22.36
CA GLY A 251 34.36 8.21 23.00
C GLY A 251 34.61 9.43 22.11
N ALA A 252 34.75 10.59 22.75
CA ALA A 252 35.06 11.85 22.06
C ALA A 252 36.35 11.71 21.24
N SER A 253 36.27 12.01 19.95
CA SER A 253 37.39 11.93 19.01
C SER A 253 37.34 13.09 18.02
N PRO A 254 38.48 13.71 17.67
CA PRO A 254 38.50 14.79 16.70
C PRO A 254 38.19 14.29 15.28
N LEU A 255 37.70 15.19 14.43
CA LEU A 255 37.62 14.95 12.98
C LEU A 255 39.04 15.09 12.39
N VAL A 256 39.69 13.98 12.07
CA VAL A 256 41.08 13.92 11.62
C VAL A 256 41.17 14.13 10.10
N SER A 257 40.22 13.56 9.35
CA SER A 257 40.13 13.74 7.90
C SER A 257 39.92 15.22 7.52
N LYS A 258 40.56 15.65 6.42
CA LYS A 258 40.45 17.01 5.86
C LYS A 258 39.58 17.08 4.61
N THR A 259 38.93 15.97 4.27
CA THR A 259 38.05 15.89 3.11
C THR A 259 36.77 16.69 3.31
N ASP A 260 36.19 17.09 2.18
CA ASP A 260 34.86 17.69 2.11
C ASP A 260 33.79 16.70 2.62
N ALA A 261 33.17 17.05 3.75
CA ALA A 261 32.18 16.21 4.42
C ALA A 261 30.93 15.95 3.54
N GLU A 262 30.50 16.91 2.73
CA GLU A 262 29.30 16.73 1.90
C GLU A 262 29.57 15.82 0.69
N LYS A 263 30.78 15.88 0.12
CA LYS A 263 31.19 14.91 -0.92
C LYS A 263 31.24 13.49 -0.36
N LEU A 264 31.77 13.34 0.85
CA LEU A 264 31.82 12.04 1.54
C LEU A 264 30.41 11.55 1.87
N ARG A 265 29.55 12.43 2.41
CA ARG A 265 28.14 12.14 2.72
C ARG A 265 27.34 11.72 1.50
N SER A 266 27.51 12.40 0.38
CA SER A 266 26.86 12.04 -0.88
C SER A 266 27.20 10.62 -1.33
N LEU A 267 28.47 10.20 -1.17
CA LEU A 267 28.92 8.85 -1.49
C LEU A 267 28.41 7.80 -0.49
N VAL A 268 28.31 8.16 0.80
CA VAL A 268 27.68 7.34 1.85
C VAL A 268 26.20 7.10 1.53
N ILE A 269 25.45 8.13 1.14
CA ILE A 269 24.04 8.01 0.73
C ILE A 269 23.92 7.14 -0.52
N ASP A 270 24.82 7.32 -1.51
CA ASP A 270 24.85 6.49 -2.72
C ASP A 270 25.11 5.00 -2.40
N LYS A 271 26.06 4.71 -1.50
CA LYS A 271 26.30 3.37 -0.97
C LYS A 271 25.06 2.82 -0.25
N GLY A 272 24.45 3.65 0.59
CA GLY A 272 23.21 3.34 1.30
C GLY A 272 22.11 2.88 0.35
N ARG A 273 21.94 3.56 -0.80
CA ARG A 273 21.00 3.12 -1.84
C ARG A 273 21.35 1.73 -2.38
N GLN A 274 22.59 1.49 -2.82
CA GLN A 274 22.99 0.18 -3.37
C GLN A 274 22.75 -0.96 -2.38
N TRP A 275 23.06 -0.73 -1.10
CA TRP A 275 22.83 -1.71 -0.04
C TRP A 275 21.34 -1.95 0.22
N ARG A 276 20.53 -0.88 0.25
CA ARG A 276 19.08 -1.00 0.41
C ARG A 276 18.46 -1.77 -0.76
N ASP A 277 18.92 -1.56 -1.99
CA ASP A 277 18.36 -2.24 -3.15
C ASP A 277 18.75 -3.74 -3.19
N ASP A 278 19.79 -4.18 -2.44
CA ASP A 278 20.07 -5.61 -2.16
C ASP A 278 19.18 -6.12 -1.01
N TYR A 279 19.17 -5.43 0.14
CA TYR A 279 18.46 -5.88 1.34
C TYR A 279 16.92 -5.77 1.23
N ARG A 280 16.42 -4.77 0.51
CA ARG A 280 15.00 -4.46 0.24
C ARG A 280 14.79 -4.24 -1.26
N THR A 281 15.18 -5.22 -2.06
CA THR A 281 15.04 -5.14 -3.52
C THR A 281 13.61 -4.81 -3.93
N PRO A 282 13.39 -3.72 -4.70
CA PRO A 282 12.11 -3.51 -5.38
C PRO A 282 11.76 -4.74 -6.20
N ASN A 283 10.50 -5.18 -6.18
CA ASN A 283 10.11 -6.48 -6.76
C ASN A 283 10.81 -7.70 -6.12
N GLY A 284 11.14 -7.61 -4.83
CA GLY A 284 11.67 -8.71 -4.02
C GLY A 284 10.86 -10.02 -4.10
N VAL A 285 9.59 -9.96 -4.50
CA VAL A 285 8.76 -11.14 -4.77
C VAL A 285 9.34 -12.05 -5.86
N HIS A 286 10.13 -11.50 -6.79
CA HIS A 286 10.85 -12.23 -7.82
C HIS A 286 12.26 -12.65 -7.38
N VAL A 287 12.83 -12.03 -6.35
CA VAL A 287 14.14 -12.39 -5.80
C VAL A 287 13.98 -13.53 -4.80
N HIS A 288 13.12 -13.31 -3.80
CA HIS A 288 12.96 -14.15 -2.63
C HIS A 288 11.55 -14.77 -2.53
N GLY A 289 10.56 -14.23 -3.24
CA GLY A 289 9.16 -14.61 -3.02
C GLY A 289 8.61 -15.68 -3.92
N ARG A 290 7.28 -15.81 -3.85
CA ARG A 290 6.52 -16.81 -4.61
C ARG A 290 6.56 -16.62 -6.13
N ARG A 291 7.05 -15.48 -6.64
CA ARG A 291 7.25 -15.20 -8.08
C ARG A 291 8.69 -15.42 -8.55
N ARG A 292 9.54 -16.03 -7.71
CA ARG A 292 10.95 -16.32 -8.00
C ARG A 292 11.16 -17.24 -9.20
N LYS A 293 10.25 -18.19 -9.44
CA LYS A 293 10.32 -19.11 -10.59
C LYS A 293 9.23 -18.78 -11.62
N PRO A 294 9.51 -18.90 -12.93
CA PRO A 294 10.79 -19.31 -13.52
C PRO A 294 11.81 -18.15 -13.67
N PHE A 295 11.34 -16.94 -13.98
CA PHE A 295 12.21 -15.86 -14.46
C PHE A 295 13.10 -15.22 -13.40
N GLY A 296 12.64 -15.20 -12.14
CA GLY A 296 13.40 -14.60 -11.05
C GLY A 296 14.78 -15.25 -10.83
N THR A 297 14.92 -16.53 -11.20
CA THR A 297 16.19 -17.27 -11.08
C THR A 297 17.22 -16.97 -12.17
N VAL A 298 16.86 -16.19 -13.20
CA VAL A 298 17.74 -15.91 -14.34
C VAL A 298 18.59 -14.66 -14.10
N ASN A 299 17.94 -13.51 -13.86
CA ASN A 299 18.62 -12.22 -13.81
C ASN A 299 18.98 -11.77 -12.39
N TYR A 300 18.04 -11.90 -11.45
CA TYR A 300 18.21 -11.33 -10.11
C TYR A 300 19.44 -11.83 -9.36
N PRO A 301 19.89 -13.10 -9.47
CA PRO A 301 21.15 -13.50 -8.84
C PRO A 301 22.35 -12.65 -9.27
N LYS A 302 22.43 -12.30 -10.57
CA LYS A 302 23.48 -11.43 -11.11
C LYS A 302 23.26 -9.95 -10.77
N GLU A 303 22.00 -9.50 -10.67
CA GLU A 303 21.69 -8.16 -10.19
C GLU A 303 22.11 -7.96 -8.73
N ILE A 304 21.85 -8.94 -7.85
CA ILE A 304 22.27 -8.92 -6.44
C ILE A 304 23.81 -8.95 -6.32
N GLU A 305 24.48 -9.79 -7.12
CA GLU A 305 25.95 -9.80 -7.18
C GLU A 305 26.49 -8.41 -7.58
N LYS A 306 25.91 -7.79 -8.61
CA LYS A 306 26.28 -6.44 -9.07
C LYS A 306 26.03 -5.38 -7.99
N LEU A 307 24.88 -5.38 -7.33
CA LEU A 307 24.57 -4.43 -6.24
C LEU A 307 25.60 -4.50 -5.11
N ARG A 308 26.06 -5.70 -4.76
CA ARG A 308 27.10 -5.90 -3.73
C ARG A 308 28.46 -5.38 -4.17
N GLU A 309 28.84 -5.58 -5.42
CA GLU A 309 30.07 -5.00 -5.98
C GLU A 309 29.99 -3.48 -6.04
N LEU A 310 28.84 -2.92 -6.46
CA LEU A 310 28.59 -1.49 -6.46
C LEU A 310 28.72 -0.92 -5.04
N ALA A 311 28.08 -1.52 -4.03
CA ALA A 311 28.22 -1.10 -2.65
C ALA A 311 29.68 -1.15 -2.17
N THR A 312 30.42 -2.21 -2.52
CA THR A 312 31.84 -2.37 -2.20
C THR A 312 32.71 -1.29 -2.86
N ASN A 313 32.42 -0.93 -4.11
CA ASN A 313 33.13 0.16 -4.80
C ASN A 313 32.92 1.49 -4.08
N ARG A 314 31.72 1.76 -3.54
CA ARG A 314 31.49 2.97 -2.74
C ARG A 314 32.21 2.89 -1.40
N ASP A 315 32.25 1.74 -0.71
CA ASP A 315 33.08 1.59 0.50
C ASP A 315 34.54 1.98 0.21
N ASN A 316 35.12 1.45 -0.88
CA ASN A 316 36.48 1.77 -1.30
C ASN A 316 36.66 3.26 -1.62
N GLY A 317 35.70 3.86 -2.32
CA GLY A 317 35.69 5.30 -2.62
C GLY A 317 35.57 6.17 -1.36
N ILE A 318 34.74 5.77 -0.39
CA ILE A 318 34.60 6.43 0.91
C ILE A 318 35.92 6.35 1.68
N HIS A 319 36.58 5.20 1.69
CA HIS A 319 37.88 5.02 2.36
C HIS A 319 38.97 5.88 1.73
N ALA A 320 39.11 5.85 0.41
CA ALA A 320 40.05 6.68 -0.33
C ALA A 320 39.79 8.17 -0.08
N LEU A 321 38.54 8.60 -0.25
CA LEU A 321 38.15 9.99 -0.05
C LEU A 321 38.37 10.42 1.40
N ALA A 322 38.10 9.59 2.41
CA ALA A 322 38.37 9.91 3.81
C ALA A 322 39.87 10.14 4.09
N ARG A 323 40.77 9.49 3.35
CA ARG A 323 42.24 9.73 3.42
C ARG A 323 42.74 10.87 2.53
N GLY A 324 41.85 11.51 1.76
CA GLY A 324 42.22 12.54 0.78
C GLY A 324 42.81 11.98 -0.51
N GLU A 325 42.56 10.71 -0.80
CA GLU A 325 42.99 10.02 -2.02
C GLU A 325 41.91 10.09 -3.11
N ALA A 326 42.32 10.03 -4.38
CA ALA A 326 41.39 9.94 -5.50
C ALA A 326 40.90 8.50 -5.70
N PHE A 327 39.63 8.35 -6.09
CA PHE A 327 39.05 7.05 -6.46
C PHE A 327 38.17 7.22 -7.70
N ASP A 328 38.47 6.46 -8.75
CA ASP A 328 37.67 6.45 -9.97
C ASP A 328 36.51 5.47 -9.83
N LEU A 329 35.38 5.99 -9.32
CA LEU A 329 34.17 5.19 -9.10
C LEU A 329 33.60 4.66 -10.43
N ALA A 330 33.65 5.45 -11.50
CA ALA A 330 33.13 5.04 -12.79
C ALA A 330 33.93 3.89 -13.39
N ALA A 331 35.27 3.94 -13.30
CA ALA A 331 36.13 2.85 -13.76
C ALA A 331 36.00 1.59 -12.89
N ALA A 332 35.71 1.73 -11.59
CA ALA A 332 35.40 0.59 -10.73
C ALA A 332 34.05 -0.05 -11.08
N ASP A 333 33.02 0.77 -11.32
CA ASP A 333 31.67 0.31 -11.67
C ASP A 333 31.62 -0.37 -13.03
N ALA A 334 32.41 0.11 -14.00
CA ALA A 334 32.55 -0.51 -15.32
C ALA A 334 33.11 -1.95 -15.26
N LYS A 335 33.75 -2.34 -14.14
CA LYS A 335 34.31 -3.69 -13.92
C LYS A 335 33.36 -4.63 -13.17
N THR A 336 32.19 -4.15 -12.76
CA THR A 336 31.19 -4.99 -12.10
C THR A 336 30.63 -6.03 -13.05
N VAL A 337 30.09 -7.12 -12.50
CA VAL A 337 29.51 -8.22 -13.25
C VAL A 337 28.48 -7.71 -14.28
N PRO A 338 28.57 -8.13 -15.55
CA PRO A 338 27.56 -7.79 -16.55
C PRO A 338 26.25 -8.53 -16.25
N LEU A 339 25.12 -7.89 -16.56
CA LEU A 339 23.82 -8.51 -16.41
C LEU A 339 23.53 -9.43 -17.61
N PRO A 340 22.99 -10.64 -17.40
CA PRO A 340 22.68 -11.56 -18.48
C PRO A 340 21.54 -11.01 -19.34
N ALA A 341 21.65 -11.19 -20.67
CA ALA A 341 20.56 -10.88 -21.58
C ALA A 341 19.38 -11.82 -21.37
N VAL A 342 18.16 -11.31 -21.54
CA VAL A 342 16.94 -12.11 -21.50
C VAL A 342 16.46 -12.36 -22.92
N GLU A 343 16.30 -13.63 -23.26
CA GLU A 343 15.58 -14.02 -24.47
C GLU A 343 14.08 -13.83 -24.21
N THR A 344 13.42 -13.06 -25.09
CA THR A 344 11.98 -12.85 -24.99
C THR A 344 11.24 -14.13 -25.32
N ASN A 345 10.24 -14.46 -24.50
CA ASN A 345 9.26 -15.51 -24.83
C ASN A 345 7.97 -14.92 -25.45
N PHE A 346 7.96 -13.62 -25.72
CA PHE A 346 6.84 -12.95 -26.37
C PHE A 346 7.03 -12.96 -27.89
N ASN A 347 6.44 -13.93 -28.56
CA ASN A 347 6.66 -14.18 -29.99
C ASN A 347 5.83 -13.31 -30.94
N ARG A 348 4.94 -12.46 -30.41
CA ARG A 348 4.19 -11.49 -31.22
C ARG A 348 5.11 -10.36 -31.67
N ALA A 349 4.94 -9.92 -32.92
CA ALA A 349 5.54 -8.67 -33.37
C ALA A 349 4.91 -7.50 -32.59
N VAL A 350 5.74 -6.55 -32.17
CA VAL A 350 5.29 -5.33 -31.50
C VAL A 350 5.38 -4.21 -32.53
N HIS A 351 4.26 -3.59 -32.81
CA HIS A 351 4.16 -2.42 -33.65
C HIS A 351 3.44 -1.33 -32.86
N TYR A 352 4.09 -0.19 -32.69
CA TYR A 352 3.48 1.00 -32.10
C TYR A 352 2.84 1.80 -33.22
N LEU A 353 1.57 2.17 -33.02
CA LEU A 353 0.82 2.95 -33.99
C LEU A 353 1.22 4.41 -33.87
N THR A 354 1.40 5.10 -34.99
CA THR A 354 1.55 6.56 -34.98
C THR A 354 0.25 7.24 -34.57
N GLU A 355 0.31 8.53 -34.23
CA GLU A 355 -0.89 9.31 -33.87
C GLU A 355 -2.02 9.20 -34.90
N ASP A 356 -1.68 9.38 -36.18
CA ASP A 356 -2.63 9.37 -37.31
C ASP A 356 -3.39 8.05 -37.49
N VAL A 357 -2.82 6.94 -36.99
CA VAL A 357 -3.39 5.60 -37.11
C VAL A 357 -4.12 5.18 -35.83
N THR A 358 -3.62 5.63 -34.68
CA THR A 358 -4.13 5.29 -33.34
C THR A 358 -5.60 5.64 -33.18
N GLY A 359 -5.99 6.86 -33.58
CA GLY A 359 -7.39 7.33 -33.48
C GLY A 359 -8.39 6.47 -34.27
N LYS A 360 -7.94 5.64 -35.22
CA LYS A 360 -8.81 4.73 -36.00
C LYS A 360 -9.04 3.39 -35.32
N GLN A 361 -8.22 3.03 -34.33
CA GLN A 361 -8.29 1.75 -33.62
C GLN A 361 -9.04 1.85 -32.28
N VAL A 362 -9.15 3.06 -31.73
CA VAL A 362 -9.94 3.36 -30.52
C VAL A 362 -11.29 3.94 -30.94
N ARG A 363 -12.38 3.50 -30.29
CA ARG A 363 -13.75 3.92 -30.59
C ARG A 363 -14.49 4.25 -29.31
N ALA A 364 -15.21 5.36 -29.31
CA ALA A 364 -16.17 5.70 -28.27
C ALA A 364 -17.56 5.09 -28.55
N MET A 365 -18.40 5.05 -27.53
CA MET A 365 -19.83 4.75 -27.63
C MET A 365 -20.53 5.70 -28.62
N ASP A 366 -21.59 5.24 -29.29
CA ASP A 366 -22.43 6.10 -30.14
C ASP A 366 -22.90 7.35 -29.36
N GLY A 367 -22.86 8.52 -30.00
CA GLY A 367 -23.12 9.82 -29.37
C GLY A 367 -21.88 10.48 -28.74
N PHE A 368 -20.77 9.74 -28.58
CA PHE A 368 -19.50 10.26 -28.09
C PHE A 368 -18.44 10.37 -29.18
N GLU A 369 -17.44 11.18 -28.90
CA GLU A 369 -16.21 11.35 -29.66
C GLU A 369 -15.01 11.11 -28.75
N ILE A 370 -13.94 10.54 -29.30
CA ILE A 370 -12.68 10.34 -28.59
C ILE A 370 -11.53 10.85 -29.46
N GLU A 371 -10.69 11.69 -28.88
CA GLU A 371 -9.59 12.36 -29.57
C GLU A 371 -8.29 12.26 -28.75
N LEU A 372 -7.15 12.32 -29.44
CA LEU A 372 -5.85 12.39 -28.79
C LEU A 372 -5.60 13.80 -28.25
N PHE A 373 -5.41 13.91 -26.94
CA PHE A 373 -5.03 15.14 -26.25
C PHE A 373 -3.51 15.33 -26.24
N ALA A 374 -2.77 14.29 -25.85
CA ALA A 374 -1.30 14.30 -25.76
C ALA A 374 -0.73 12.90 -26.04
N THR A 375 0.53 12.85 -26.50
CA THR A 375 1.22 11.64 -26.98
C THR A 375 2.71 11.74 -26.72
N GLU A 376 3.38 10.59 -26.69
CA GLU A 376 4.83 10.48 -26.63
C GLU A 376 5.56 11.17 -27.80
N GLU A 377 4.95 11.20 -28.99
CA GLU A 377 5.55 11.79 -30.20
C GLU A 377 5.65 13.32 -30.09
N ARG A 378 4.66 13.98 -29.49
CA ARG A 378 4.68 15.43 -29.22
C ARG A 378 5.41 15.77 -27.94
N PHE A 379 5.28 14.91 -26.93
CA PHE A 379 5.77 15.14 -25.58
C PHE A 379 6.65 13.96 -25.13
N PRO A 380 7.97 14.00 -25.39
CA PRO A 380 8.86 12.89 -25.13
C PRO A 380 8.97 12.45 -23.67
N ASP A 381 8.44 13.19 -22.69
CA ASP A 381 8.40 12.76 -21.28
C ASP A 381 7.15 11.92 -20.96
N LEU A 382 6.12 11.90 -21.82
CA LEU A 382 4.89 11.13 -21.63
C LEU A 382 5.10 9.64 -21.92
N ARG A 383 5.82 8.95 -21.01
CA ARG A 383 6.17 7.53 -21.13
C ARG A 383 5.57 6.73 -19.99
N ASN A 384 4.79 5.70 -20.30
CA ASN A 384 4.11 4.88 -19.29
C ASN A 384 3.31 5.75 -18.27
N PRO A 385 2.34 6.56 -18.70
CA PRO A 385 1.52 7.36 -17.78
C PRO A 385 0.72 6.45 -16.84
N VAL A 386 0.58 6.85 -15.58
CA VAL A 386 0.05 5.99 -14.50
C VAL A 386 -1.24 6.53 -13.90
N GLN A 387 -1.17 7.72 -13.27
CA GLN A 387 -2.29 8.40 -12.64
C GLN A 387 -2.40 9.83 -13.18
N MET A 388 -3.61 10.40 -13.20
CA MET A 388 -3.83 11.82 -13.48
C MET A 388 -4.75 12.50 -12.46
N THR A 389 -4.69 13.82 -12.41
CA THR A 389 -5.72 14.67 -11.77
C THR A 389 -5.66 16.09 -12.33
N PHE A 390 -6.66 16.94 -12.01
CA PHE A 390 -6.69 18.35 -12.41
C PHE A 390 -6.42 19.29 -11.22
N ASP A 391 -5.57 20.30 -11.43
CA ASP A 391 -5.33 21.34 -10.42
C ASP A 391 -6.46 22.41 -10.36
N ASN A 392 -6.36 23.36 -9.42
CA ASN A 392 -7.36 24.42 -9.24
C ASN A 392 -7.39 25.46 -10.37
N ARG A 393 -6.39 25.46 -11.27
CA ARG A 393 -6.36 26.26 -12.50
C ARG A 393 -6.97 25.49 -13.68
N GLY A 394 -7.25 24.19 -13.50
CA GLY A 394 -7.81 23.32 -14.52
C GLY A 394 -6.78 22.67 -15.43
N ARG A 395 -5.49 22.69 -15.06
CA ARG A 395 -4.42 22.03 -15.83
C ARG A 395 -4.37 20.55 -15.49
N LEU A 396 -4.00 19.71 -16.46
CA LEU A 396 -3.90 18.26 -16.31
C LEU A 396 -2.54 17.88 -15.74
N TRP A 397 -2.52 17.15 -14.62
CA TRP A 397 -1.30 16.63 -14.01
C TRP A 397 -1.23 15.11 -14.23
N VAL A 398 -0.05 14.59 -14.53
CA VAL A 398 0.16 13.16 -14.87
C VAL A 398 1.45 12.64 -14.24
N SER A 399 1.39 11.47 -13.59
CA SER A 399 2.61 10.73 -13.23
C SER A 399 3.02 9.78 -14.35
N VAL A 400 4.32 9.71 -14.61
CA VAL A 400 4.90 8.86 -15.67
C VAL A 400 5.98 7.95 -15.09
N MET A 401 6.08 6.72 -15.61
CA MET A 401 6.93 5.68 -15.03
C MET A 401 7.77 4.92 -16.08
N PRO A 402 8.69 5.60 -16.80
CA PRO A 402 9.63 4.93 -17.70
C PRO A 402 10.52 3.88 -16.99
N SER A 403 10.73 3.99 -15.67
CA SER A 403 11.49 3.00 -14.89
C SER A 403 10.79 1.64 -14.71
N TYR A 404 9.52 1.53 -15.11
CA TYR A 404 8.74 0.27 -15.04
C TYR A 404 9.49 -0.91 -15.66
N PRO A 405 9.44 -2.13 -15.09
CA PRO A 405 8.76 -2.48 -13.84
C PRO A 405 9.62 -2.22 -12.59
N HIS A 406 10.91 -1.87 -12.75
CA HIS A 406 11.80 -1.29 -11.73
C HIS A 406 13.20 -0.99 -12.34
N PRO A 407 13.99 -0.08 -11.74
CA PRO A 407 15.33 0.28 -12.23
C PRO A 407 16.32 -0.90 -12.30
N LEU A 408 17.33 -0.79 -13.17
CA LEU A 408 18.47 -1.70 -13.19
C LEU A 408 19.46 -1.35 -12.05
N PRO A 409 20.22 -2.32 -11.51
CA PRO A 409 21.27 -2.05 -10.53
C PRO A 409 22.20 -0.92 -10.95
N GLY A 410 22.42 0.04 -10.05
CA GLY A 410 23.29 1.19 -10.28
C GLY A 410 22.67 2.32 -11.10
N THR A 411 21.52 2.13 -11.74
CA THR A 411 20.81 3.20 -12.45
C THR A 411 19.99 4.06 -11.50
N ARG A 412 19.88 5.35 -11.79
CA ARG A 412 18.96 6.25 -11.08
C ARG A 412 17.71 6.42 -11.95
N PRO A 413 16.51 6.13 -11.43
CA PRO A 413 15.28 6.42 -12.16
C PRO A 413 15.10 7.92 -12.32
N ASP A 414 14.34 8.29 -13.35
CA ASP A 414 13.99 9.67 -13.67
C ASP A 414 12.50 9.74 -14.04
N ASP A 415 11.68 9.09 -13.23
CA ASP A 415 10.23 9.19 -13.34
C ASP A 415 9.77 10.59 -12.92
N LYS A 416 8.60 11.03 -13.42
CA LYS A 416 8.23 12.45 -13.34
C LYS A 416 6.76 12.66 -12.96
N ILE A 417 6.48 13.88 -12.49
CA ILE A 417 5.14 14.48 -12.50
C ILE A 417 5.15 15.58 -13.56
N LEU A 418 4.23 15.48 -14.52
CA LEU A 418 4.08 16.40 -15.66
C LEU A 418 2.80 17.22 -15.52
N ILE A 419 2.80 18.43 -16.06
CA ILE A 419 1.62 19.29 -16.20
C ILE A 419 1.41 19.59 -17.68
N PHE A 420 0.21 19.37 -18.19
CA PHE A 420 -0.18 19.67 -19.57
C PHE A 420 -1.18 20.81 -19.64
N GLU A 421 -1.00 21.67 -20.64
CA GLU A 421 -1.85 22.81 -20.93
C GLU A 421 -2.27 22.82 -22.40
N ASP A 422 -3.49 23.30 -22.63
CA ASP A 422 -4.03 23.71 -23.93
C ASP A 422 -4.08 25.25 -23.90
N ARG A 423 -3.13 25.92 -24.56
CA ARG A 423 -2.97 27.38 -24.48
C ARG A 423 -3.66 28.10 -25.62
N ASP A 424 -3.87 27.44 -26.75
CA ASP A 424 -4.57 28.01 -27.91
C ASP A 424 -6.08 27.67 -27.96
N GLY A 425 -6.54 26.78 -27.08
CA GLY A 425 -7.95 26.40 -26.93
C GLY A 425 -8.44 25.44 -28.01
N ASP A 426 -7.54 24.77 -28.74
CA ASP A 426 -7.87 23.81 -29.78
C ASP A 426 -8.28 22.42 -29.24
N GLN A 427 -8.31 22.28 -27.91
CA GLN A 427 -8.66 21.07 -27.16
C GLN A 427 -7.57 20.01 -27.14
N LYS A 428 -6.32 20.36 -27.47
CA LYS A 428 -5.14 19.49 -27.41
C LYS A 428 -4.05 20.12 -26.55
N ALA A 429 -3.16 19.30 -26.00
CA ALA A 429 -1.99 19.83 -25.31
C ALA A 429 -1.02 20.44 -26.32
N ASP A 430 -0.58 21.66 -26.05
CA ASP A 430 0.47 22.38 -26.79
C ASP A 430 1.68 22.74 -25.91
N HIS A 431 1.57 22.50 -24.60
CA HIS A 431 2.62 22.81 -23.63
C HIS A 431 2.70 21.77 -22.51
N GLN A 432 3.94 21.49 -22.09
CA GLN A 432 4.27 20.58 -21.00
C GLN A 432 5.23 21.24 -20.01
N ILE A 433 4.98 21.06 -18.72
CA ILE A 433 5.88 21.43 -17.61
C ILE A 433 6.29 20.15 -16.88
N VAL A 434 7.57 20.04 -16.52
CA VAL A 434 8.06 19.02 -15.58
C VAL A 434 8.01 19.63 -14.19
N PHE A 435 7.02 19.24 -13.39
CA PHE A 435 6.88 19.70 -12.00
C PHE A 435 7.93 19.06 -11.10
N ALA A 436 8.13 17.75 -11.26
CA ALA A 436 9.12 16.99 -10.50
C ALA A 436 9.76 15.90 -11.35
N ASP A 437 11.04 15.65 -11.11
CA ASP A 437 11.88 14.67 -11.78
C ASP A 437 12.71 13.85 -10.79
N GLY A 438 13.48 12.86 -11.28
CA GLY A 438 14.30 12.00 -10.44
C GLY A 438 13.51 11.16 -9.45
N LEU A 439 12.21 10.94 -9.71
CA LEU A 439 11.36 10.09 -8.88
C LEU A 439 11.58 8.61 -9.22
N CYS A 440 11.13 7.73 -8.33
CA CYS A 440 11.15 6.29 -8.53
C CYS A 440 9.75 5.68 -8.37
N MET A 441 9.16 5.26 -9.48
CA MET A 441 7.88 4.56 -9.58
C MET A 441 6.69 5.27 -8.88
N PRO A 442 6.32 6.50 -9.32
CA PRO A 442 5.19 7.24 -8.77
C PRO A 442 3.84 6.65 -9.20
N THR A 443 3.43 5.57 -8.51
CA THR A 443 2.18 4.83 -8.75
C THR A 443 0.91 5.56 -8.30
N GLY A 444 1.05 6.64 -7.53
CA GLY A 444 -0.05 7.56 -7.28
C GLY A 444 0.38 8.88 -6.67
N PHE A 445 -0.44 9.91 -6.87
CA PHE A 445 -0.23 11.23 -6.30
C PHE A 445 -1.55 11.99 -6.10
N GLU A 446 -1.54 12.96 -5.18
CA GLU A 446 -2.66 13.87 -4.92
C GLU A 446 -2.17 15.29 -4.65
N ILE A 447 -2.90 16.28 -5.18
CA ILE A 447 -2.60 17.70 -4.97
C ILE A 447 -3.33 18.16 -3.70
N GLN A 448 -2.61 18.82 -2.79
CA GLN A 448 -3.13 19.43 -1.57
C GLN A 448 -2.72 20.91 -1.50
N PRO A 449 -3.33 21.72 -0.60
CA PRO A 449 -2.98 23.13 -0.47
C PRO A 449 -1.51 23.39 -0.11
N ASP A 450 -0.86 22.43 0.56
CA ASP A 450 0.52 22.55 1.05
C ASP A 450 1.56 21.80 0.20
N GLY A 451 1.16 21.24 -0.95
CA GLY A 451 2.05 20.56 -1.89
C GLY A 451 1.41 19.36 -2.58
N VAL A 452 2.24 18.57 -3.25
CA VAL A 452 1.83 17.35 -3.96
C VAL A 452 2.34 16.14 -3.21
N TYR A 453 1.44 15.26 -2.78
CA TYR A 453 1.77 14.00 -2.12
C TYR A 453 1.97 12.92 -3.17
N VAL A 454 3.08 12.19 -3.13
CA VAL A 454 3.47 11.22 -4.16
C VAL A 454 3.93 9.91 -3.54
N SER A 455 3.51 8.76 -4.06
CA SER A 455 4.10 7.47 -3.71
C SER A 455 5.51 7.35 -4.30
N GLU A 456 6.49 6.94 -3.51
CA GLU A 456 7.80 6.54 -4.00
C GLU A 456 8.32 5.45 -3.07
N PRO A 457 8.43 4.17 -3.47
CA PRO A 457 8.88 3.11 -2.57
C PRO A 457 10.17 3.47 -1.82
N HIS A 458 10.21 3.49 -0.49
CA HIS A 458 9.29 2.91 0.52
C HIS A 458 8.43 3.94 1.26
N ASN A 459 8.12 5.05 0.59
CA ASN A 459 7.77 6.32 1.19
C ASN A 459 6.48 6.91 0.60
N LEU A 460 5.87 7.77 1.41
CA LEU A 460 5.00 8.84 0.95
C LEU A 460 5.81 10.14 1.00
N LEU A 461 5.99 10.77 -0.16
CA LEU A 461 6.67 12.05 -0.28
C LEU A 461 5.67 13.21 -0.30
N LYS A 462 6.13 14.39 0.10
CA LYS A 462 5.51 15.68 -0.22
C LYS A 462 6.49 16.52 -1.04
N LEU A 463 6.01 17.01 -2.17
CA LEU A 463 6.73 17.89 -3.09
C LEU A 463 6.13 19.29 -2.99
N VAL A 464 6.97 20.32 -2.79
CA VAL A 464 6.51 21.69 -2.59
C VAL A 464 7.20 22.62 -3.58
N ASP A 465 6.40 23.38 -4.31
CA ASP A 465 6.81 24.57 -5.05
C ASP A 465 6.73 25.77 -4.10
N THR A 466 7.87 26.42 -3.87
CA THR A 466 8.02 27.49 -2.88
C THR A 466 8.05 28.89 -3.49
N ASP A 467 8.21 29.01 -4.81
CA ASP A 467 8.30 30.29 -5.51
C ASP A 467 7.24 30.49 -6.62
N GLY A 468 6.45 29.46 -6.91
CA GLY A 468 5.33 29.48 -7.85
C GLY A 468 5.73 29.31 -9.31
N ASP A 469 6.91 28.78 -9.60
CA ASP A 469 7.40 28.53 -10.96
C ASP A 469 6.90 27.20 -11.58
N ASP A 470 6.00 26.49 -10.88
CA ASP A 470 5.49 25.17 -11.22
C ASP A 470 6.58 24.09 -11.21
N ARG A 471 7.57 24.19 -10.31
CA ARG A 471 8.57 23.15 -10.01
C ARG A 471 8.68 22.87 -8.52
N ALA A 472 8.94 21.61 -8.18
CA ALA A 472 9.16 21.21 -6.79
C ALA A 472 10.57 21.59 -6.31
N ASP A 473 10.65 22.55 -5.39
CA ASP A 473 11.89 22.98 -4.70
C ASP A 473 12.26 22.06 -3.54
N VAL A 474 11.24 21.54 -2.84
CA VAL A 474 11.41 20.76 -1.61
C VAL A 474 10.84 19.36 -1.80
N ARG A 475 11.60 18.36 -1.37
CA ARG A 475 11.18 16.94 -1.32
C ARG A 475 11.26 16.44 0.11
N GLU A 476 10.11 16.22 0.73
CA GLU A 476 9.99 15.76 2.11
C GLU A 476 9.51 14.30 2.16
N THR A 477 10.20 13.44 2.91
CA THR A 477 9.65 12.13 3.28
C THR A 477 8.69 12.31 4.45
N VAL A 478 7.38 12.15 4.21
CA VAL A 478 6.35 12.35 5.22
C VAL A 478 6.14 11.08 6.05
N LEU A 479 6.11 9.92 5.38
CA LEU A 479 6.00 8.61 5.99
C LEU A 479 6.93 7.64 5.26
N SER A 480 7.54 6.71 5.99
CA SER A 480 8.29 5.57 5.45
C SER A 480 7.76 4.26 6.03
N GLY A 481 8.18 3.13 5.44
CA GLY A 481 7.80 1.79 5.91
C GLY A 481 6.72 1.11 5.07
N PHE A 482 6.34 1.70 3.94
CA PHE A 482 5.54 1.01 2.94
C PHE A 482 6.38 -0.03 2.20
N ASP A 483 5.86 -1.24 2.04
CA ASP A 483 6.63 -2.36 1.52
C ASP A 483 6.76 -2.32 -0.03
N PRO A 484 7.97 -2.34 -0.61
CA PRO A 484 8.20 -2.33 -2.07
C PRO A 484 8.09 -3.70 -2.73
N HIS A 485 7.77 -4.75 -1.97
CA HIS A 485 8.07 -6.14 -2.32
C HIS A 485 7.54 -6.58 -3.69
N ASP A 486 6.41 -6.01 -4.12
CA ASP A 486 5.91 -6.08 -5.47
C ASP A 486 5.48 -4.67 -5.90
N THR A 487 6.17 -4.14 -6.89
CA THR A 487 6.01 -2.74 -7.33
C THR A 487 4.64 -2.48 -7.97
N HIS A 488 3.88 -3.50 -8.34
CA HIS A 488 2.53 -3.33 -8.84
C HIS A 488 1.48 -3.29 -7.73
N HIS A 489 1.86 -3.63 -6.52
CA HIS A 489 0.97 -3.73 -5.37
C HIS A 489 1.27 -2.66 -4.32
N MET A 490 2.31 -1.84 -4.52
CA MET A 490 2.69 -0.72 -3.66
C MET A 490 1.55 0.28 -3.49
N ILE A 491 1.65 1.15 -2.48
CA ILE A 491 0.71 2.24 -2.29
C ILE A 491 0.54 3.04 -3.59
N GLY A 492 -0.69 3.16 -4.08
CA GLY A 492 -1.01 3.85 -5.34
C GLY A 492 -2.50 4.07 -5.50
N ALA A 493 -2.90 4.49 -6.71
CA ALA A 493 -4.28 4.82 -7.07
C ALA A 493 -4.92 5.76 -6.03
N PHE A 494 -4.27 6.89 -5.79
CA PHE A 494 -4.69 7.82 -4.73
C PHE A 494 -6.02 8.47 -5.09
N GLN A 495 -6.83 8.73 -4.08
CA GLN A 495 -8.08 9.47 -4.20
C GLN A 495 -8.35 10.17 -2.87
N THR A 496 -8.83 11.42 -2.91
CA THR A 496 -9.27 12.12 -1.68
C THR A 496 -10.73 11.88 -1.35
N ASP A 497 -11.04 11.78 -0.05
CA ASP A 497 -12.40 11.95 0.45
C ASP A 497 -12.79 13.45 0.59
N PRO A 498 -14.05 13.79 0.93
CA PRO A 498 -14.49 15.18 1.04
C PRO A 498 -13.71 16.03 2.06
N SER A 499 -13.09 15.42 3.08
CA SER A 499 -12.23 16.14 4.05
C SER A 499 -10.87 16.53 3.45
N GLY A 500 -10.45 15.87 2.37
CA GLY A 500 -9.11 15.97 1.81
C GLY A 500 -8.13 14.91 2.34
N ALA A 501 -8.60 13.90 3.08
CA ALA A 501 -7.74 12.78 3.42
C ALA A 501 -7.49 11.91 2.18
N ILE A 502 -6.24 11.49 2.01
CA ILE A 502 -5.76 10.73 0.87
C ILE A 502 -5.91 9.23 1.17
N TYR A 503 -6.57 8.51 0.28
CA TYR A 503 -6.67 7.07 0.34
C TYR A 503 -5.55 6.45 -0.49
N LEU A 504 -4.85 5.47 0.07
CA LEU A 504 -3.73 4.78 -0.59
C LEU A 504 -4.03 3.28 -0.65
N LEU A 505 -4.05 2.71 -1.85
CA LEU A 505 -4.41 1.31 -2.07
C LEU A 505 -3.16 0.43 -2.06
N GLU A 506 -3.22 -0.72 -1.37
CA GLU A 506 -2.09 -1.65 -1.25
C GLU A 506 -2.54 -3.12 -1.49
N GLY A 507 -1.73 -3.89 -2.21
CA GLY A 507 -2.05 -5.24 -2.66
C GLY A 507 -1.49 -6.39 -1.79
N VAL A 508 -1.85 -7.63 -2.17
CA VAL A 508 -1.72 -8.84 -1.33
C VAL A 508 -0.29 -9.28 -0.96
N PHE A 509 0.73 -8.78 -1.65
CA PHE A 509 2.12 -9.19 -1.43
C PHE A 509 2.81 -8.45 -0.31
N LEU A 510 2.21 -7.37 0.18
CA LEU A 510 2.94 -6.37 0.93
C LEU A 510 2.71 -6.46 2.44
N HIS A 511 3.75 -6.14 3.19
CA HIS A 511 3.83 -6.22 4.64
C HIS A 511 4.24 -4.86 5.23
N SER A 512 3.53 -3.78 4.88
CA SER A 512 3.84 -2.42 5.31
C SER A 512 3.82 -2.22 6.83
N GLN A 513 4.88 -1.60 7.36
CA GLN A 513 5.06 -1.29 8.77
C GLN A 513 5.46 0.19 8.89
N VAL A 514 4.51 1.07 9.19
CA VAL A 514 4.73 2.52 9.21
C VAL A 514 4.79 3.03 10.64
N GLU A 515 5.80 3.83 10.98
CA GLU A 515 5.89 4.52 12.26
C GLU A 515 5.25 5.90 12.16
N THR A 516 4.41 6.27 13.14
CA THR A 516 3.74 7.57 13.18
C THR A 516 3.83 8.16 14.59
N ALA A 517 3.57 9.45 14.73
CA ALA A 517 3.44 10.10 16.04
C ALA A 517 2.36 9.45 16.93
N TYR A 518 1.44 8.70 16.33
CA TYR A 518 0.34 7.99 16.99
C TYR A 518 0.62 6.49 17.20
N GLY A 519 1.84 6.04 16.94
CA GLY A 519 2.28 4.67 17.06
C GLY A 519 2.37 3.93 15.73
N PRO A 520 2.84 2.66 15.76
CA PRO A 520 3.03 1.87 14.56
C PRO A 520 1.71 1.48 13.91
N ARG A 521 1.63 1.65 12.59
CA ARG A 521 0.53 1.20 11.74
C ARG A 521 1.01 0.06 10.87
N ARG A 522 0.36 -1.10 11.00
CA ARG A 522 0.82 -2.36 10.39
C ARG A 522 -0.22 -2.93 9.44
N ASP A 523 0.22 -3.33 8.26
CA ASP A 523 -0.58 -4.14 7.34
C ASP A 523 0.17 -5.38 6.84
N THR A 524 -0.59 -6.44 6.55
CA THR A 524 -0.06 -7.70 6.02
C THR A 524 -1.04 -8.28 5.02
N GLY A 525 -0.66 -8.20 3.75
CA GLY A 525 -1.28 -8.85 2.62
C GLY A 525 -2.54 -8.17 2.08
N SER A 526 -2.44 -6.87 1.76
CA SER A 526 -3.46 -5.97 1.20
C SER A 526 -4.33 -5.19 2.20
N GLY A 527 -4.61 -3.94 1.82
CA GLY A 527 -5.49 -3.06 2.56
C GLY A 527 -5.68 -1.72 1.86
N VAL A 528 -6.42 -0.85 2.54
CA VAL A 528 -6.60 0.55 2.16
C VAL A 528 -6.14 1.39 3.33
N TRP A 529 -5.24 2.32 3.09
CA TRP A 529 -4.82 3.35 4.03
C TRP A 529 -5.63 4.62 3.82
N ARG A 530 -5.86 5.37 4.89
CA ARG A 530 -6.40 6.74 4.86
C ARG A 530 -5.43 7.64 5.61
N TYR A 531 -4.75 8.53 4.90
CA TYR A 531 -3.83 9.51 5.46
C TYR A 531 -4.47 10.89 5.44
N GLU A 532 -4.57 11.56 6.59
CA GLU A 532 -5.08 12.93 6.69
C GLU A 532 -3.90 13.91 6.84
N PRO A 533 -3.54 14.69 5.80
CA PRO A 533 -2.43 15.64 5.86
C PRO A 533 -2.52 16.64 7.03
N ALA A 534 -3.73 17.16 7.28
CA ALA A 534 -3.97 18.20 8.28
C ALA A 534 -3.64 17.76 9.72
N THR A 535 -3.86 16.48 10.05
CA THR A 535 -3.57 15.92 11.38
C THR A 535 -2.35 14.99 11.37
N ARG A 536 -1.79 14.70 10.18
CA ARG A 536 -0.76 13.68 9.94
C ARG A 536 -1.13 12.27 10.44
N ARG A 537 -2.43 11.96 10.57
CA ARG A 537 -2.91 10.64 10.99
C ARG A 537 -2.95 9.69 9.80
N LEU A 538 -2.26 8.56 9.93
CA LEU A 538 -2.42 7.40 9.07
C LEU A 538 -3.33 6.38 9.77
N GLU A 539 -4.42 6.02 9.12
CA GLU A 539 -5.37 5.01 9.57
C GLU A 539 -5.44 3.86 8.56
N ARG A 540 -5.65 2.65 9.09
CA ARG A 540 -5.82 1.44 8.26
C ARG A 540 -7.30 1.23 7.97
N PHE A 541 -7.79 1.98 6.98
CA PHE A 541 -9.19 2.08 6.61
C PHE A 541 -9.85 0.73 6.27
N GLY A 542 -9.22 -0.07 5.41
CA GLY A 542 -9.81 -1.30 4.89
C GLY A 542 -8.90 -2.51 5.09
N ARG A 543 -9.42 -3.57 5.71
CA ARG A 543 -8.68 -4.82 5.95
C ARG A 543 -9.38 -6.02 5.35
N VAL A 544 -9.17 -6.19 4.05
CA VAL A 544 -9.81 -7.23 3.24
C VAL A 544 -8.74 -8.04 2.53
N ASP A 545 -9.08 -9.21 1.98
CA ASP A 545 -8.23 -9.96 1.04
C ASP A 545 -8.40 -9.40 -0.38
N TYR A 546 -8.01 -8.13 -0.59
CA TYR A 546 -7.89 -7.56 -1.92
C TYR A 546 -6.67 -8.17 -2.62
N ALA A 547 -6.77 -8.41 -3.93
CA ALA A 547 -5.64 -8.97 -4.65
C ALA A 547 -4.67 -7.84 -5.06
N ASN A 548 -5.13 -6.91 -5.90
CA ASN A 548 -4.36 -5.73 -6.32
C ASN A 548 -5.27 -4.54 -6.67
N PRO A 549 -5.69 -3.72 -5.70
CA PRO A 549 -6.58 -2.59 -5.93
C PRO A 549 -5.92 -1.47 -6.76
N TRP A 550 -6.55 -1.04 -7.87
CA TRP A 550 -6.03 -0.03 -8.83
C TRP A 550 -7.10 0.98 -9.30
N GLY A 551 -8.12 1.20 -8.48
CA GLY A 551 -9.12 2.23 -8.73
C GLY A 551 -9.93 2.47 -7.48
N LEU A 552 -10.13 3.74 -7.15
CA LEU A 552 -11.00 4.19 -6.08
C LEU A 552 -11.71 5.47 -6.53
N VAL A 553 -13.02 5.52 -6.36
CA VAL A 553 -13.81 6.73 -6.59
C VAL A 553 -14.90 6.87 -5.54
N PHE A 554 -15.25 8.11 -5.21
CA PHE A 554 -16.38 8.46 -4.36
C PHE A 554 -17.55 8.98 -5.20
N ASP A 555 -18.79 8.61 -4.84
CA ASP A 555 -19.99 9.17 -5.47
C ASP A 555 -20.39 10.54 -4.90
N ASP A 556 -21.54 11.04 -5.34
CA ASP A 556 -22.12 12.34 -4.96
C ASP A 556 -22.33 12.50 -3.44
N TRP A 557 -22.39 11.38 -2.71
CA TRP A 557 -22.69 11.29 -1.27
C TRP A 557 -21.52 10.74 -0.44
N GLY A 558 -20.32 10.64 -1.03
CA GLY A 558 -19.12 10.18 -0.34
C GLY A 558 -19.02 8.66 -0.14
N GLN A 559 -19.80 7.85 -0.86
CA GLN A 559 -19.63 6.39 -0.85
C GLN A 559 -18.45 5.96 -1.72
N GLY A 560 -17.51 5.21 -1.16
CA GLY A 560 -16.31 4.74 -1.87
C GLY A 560 -16.52 3.42 -2.63
N PHE A 561 -16.03 3.36 -3.87
CA PHE A 561 -16.07 2.19 -4.76
C PHE A 561 -14.67 1.85 -5.26
N LEU A 562 -14.26 0.59 -5.09
CA LEU A 562 -12.89 0.13 -5.35
C LEU A 562 -12.87 -0.92 -6.48
N ALA A 563 -11.92 -0.78 -7.41
CA ALA A 563 -11.63 -1.76 -8.46
C ALA A 563 -10.41 -2.62 -8.10
N ASP A 564 -10.60 -3.95 -8.01
CA ASP A 564 -9.52 -4.91 -7.72
C ASP A 564 -8.97 -5.52 -9.01
N ALA A 565 -7.83 -5.01 -9.49
CA ALA A 565 -7.24 -5.36 -10.77
C ALA A 565 -7.06 -6.86 -10.94
N SER A 566 -6.44 -7.51 -9.95
CA SER A 566 -6.05 -8.91 -10.12
C SER A 566 -7.26 -9.85 -10.15
N SER A 567 -8.34 -9.57 -9.43
CA SER A 567 -9.56 -10.39 -9.53
C SER A 567 -10.49 -9.94 -10.68
N GLY A 568 -10.44 -8.65 -11.05
CA GLY A 568 -11.41 -7.99 -11.93
C GLY A 568 -12.75 -7.68 -11.26
N GLU A 569 -12.81 -7.80 -9.93
CA GLU A 569 -14.02 -7.56 -9.14
C GLU A 569 -14.05 -6.13 -8.60
N ASN A 570 -15.25 -5.61 -8.37
CA ASN A 570 -15.46 -4.25 -7.86
C ASN A 570 -16.21 -4.29 -6.52
N TRP A 571 -15.72 -3.53 -5.54
CA TRP A 571 -16.15 -3.57 -4.14
C TRP A 571 -16.68 -2.23 -3.66
N TRP A 572 -17.78 -2.24 -2.91
CA TRP A 572 -18.23 -1.06 -2.16
C TRP A 572 -17.57 -1.03 -0.78
N GLN A 573 -16.97 0.10 -0.42
CA GLN A 573 -16.03 0.19 0.70
C GLN A 573 -16.68 0.18 2.09
N LEU A 574 -17.86 0.79 2.27
CA LEU A 574 -18.47 0.98 3.59
C LEU A 574 -18.52 -0.32 4.43
N PRO A 575 -19.13 -1.42 3.97
CA PRO A 575 -19.20 -2.67 4.75
C PRO A 575 -17.84 -3.35 4.94
N LEU A 576 -16.80 -2.92 4.21
CA LEU A 576 -15.45 -3.47 4.26
C LEU A 576 -14.48 -2.63 5.10
N SER A 577 -14.97 -1.52 5.67
CA SER A 577 -14.19 -0.52 6.42
C SER A 577 -14.39 -0.59 7.94
N VAL A 578 -14.79 -1.75 8.46
CA VAL A 578 -14.84 -2.02 9.91
C VAL A 578 -13.42 -1.99 10.47
N ASN A 579 -13.21 -1.28 11.57
CA ASN A 579 -11.94 -1.29 12.28
C ASN A 579 -11.77 -2.63 12.99
N VAL A 580 -10.80 -3.42 12.53
CA VAL A 580 -10.46 -4.73 13.09
C VAL A 580 -9.02 -4.73 13.58
N PRO A 581 -8.67 -5.47 14.65
CA PRO A 581 -7.30 -5.58 15.13
C PRO A 581 -6.31 -6.10 14.08
N PHE A 582 -5.02 -5.84 14.28
CA PHE A 582 -3.96 -6.41 13.44
C PHE A 582 -4.06 -7.94 13.35
N GLY A 583 -3.81 -8.49 12.17
CA GLY A 583 -3.95 -9.92 11.88
C GLY A 583 -5.37 -10.40 11.56
N ARG A 584 -6.39 -9.58 11.79
CA ARG A 584 -7.78 -9.84 11.38
C ARG A 584 -8.10 -9.19 10.04
N ARG A 585 -9.18 -9.67 9.42
CA ARG A 585 -9.72 -9.17 8.14
C ARG A 585 -11.25 -9.26 8.15
N VAL A 586 -11.88 -8.33 7.45
CA VAL A 586 -13.30 -8.32 7.15
C VAL A 586 -13.55 -9.26 5.97
N GLU A 587 -14.60 -10.08 6.06
CA GLU A 587 -15.04 -10.94 4.95
C GLU A 587 -15.75 -10.10 3.89
N LYS A 588 -15.48 -10.37 2.61
CA LYS A 588 -16.12 -9.67 1.48
C LYS A 588 -17.64 -9.88 1.49
N THR A 589 -18.41 -8.83 1.24
CA THR A 589 -19.89 -8.82 1.27
C THR A 589 -20.56 -9.08 -0.08
N GLY A 590 -19.79 -9.01 -1.18
CA GLY A 590 -20.24 -9.22 -2.55
C GLY A 590 -19.82 -8.07 -3.48
N THR A 591 -19.86 -8.30 -4.79
CA THR A 591 -19.59 -7.26 -5.79
C THR A 591 -20.84 -6.42 -6.04
N PHE A 592 -20.69 -5.11 -6.26
CA PHE A 592 -21.81 -4.25 -6.63
C PHE A 592 -22.04 -4.23 -8.15
N VAL A 593 -20.99 -4.33 -8.96
CA VAL A 593 -21.08 -4.47 -10.43
C VAL A 593 -20.55 -5.83 -10.88
N PRO A 594 -21.15 -6.47 -11.90
CA PRO A 594 -20.60 -7.67 -12.50
C PRO A 594 -19.17 -7.45 -13.02
N LYS A 595 -18.31 -8.45 -12.77
CA LYS A 595 -16.98 -8.51 -13.39
C LYS A 595 -17.12 -8.73 -14.89
N ARG A 596 -16.40 -7.93 -15.69
CA ARG A 596 -16.28 -8.11 -17.15
C ARG A 596 -15.02 -8.88 -17.53
N ALA A 597 -13.87 -8.29 -17.25
CA ALA A 597 -12.56 -8.84 -17.56
C ALA A 597 -11.59 -8.51 -16.42
N ARG A 598 -10.37 -9.06 -16.50
CA ARG A 598 -9.25 -8.70 -15.64
C ARG A 598 -8.01 -8.49 -16.51
N PRO A 599 -7.07 -7.60 -16.11
CA PRO A 599 -7.16 -6.71 -14.97
C PRO A 599 -8.12 -5.54 -15.17
N THR A 600 -8.70 -5.04 -14.07
CA THR A 600 -9.29 -3.69 -14.01
C THR A 600 -8.21 -2.64 -13.68
N SER A 601 -8.46 -1.38 -14.01
CA SER A 601 -7.58 -0.24 -13.69
C SER A 601 -8.38 1.05 -13.83
N GLY A 602 -8.19 2.02 -12.94
CA GLY A 602 -8.90 3.29 -12.97
C GLY A 602 -10.41 3.15 -12.80
N SER A 603 -11.04 4.13 -12.15
CA SER A 603 -12.50 4.15 -12.03
C SER A 603 -13.01 5.56 -11.86
N ALA A 604 -14.21 5.84 -12.40
CA ALA A 604 -14.88 7.12 -12.23
C ALA A 604 -16.38 6.95 -12.03
N ILE A 605 -17.02 7.94 -11.41
CA ILE A 605 -18.46 8.11 -11.38
C ILE A 605 -18.82 9.20 -12.38
N VAL A 606 -19.79 8.94 -13.26
CA VAL A 606 -20.27 9.95 -14.21
C VAL A 606 -20.95 11.08 -13.43
N SER A 607 -20.31 12.25 -13.42
CA SER A 607 -20.79 13.48 -12.79
C SER A 607 -20.39 14.67 -13.64
N SER A 608 -21.13 14.89 -14.72
CA SER A 608 -20.87 15.96 -15.68
C SER A 608 -22.11 16.28 -16.49
N ARG A 609 -22.54 17.54 -16.49
CA ARG A 609 -23.65 17.99 -17.37
C ARG A 609 -23.35 17.84 -18.86
N HIS A 610 -22.08 17.71 -19.25
CA HIS A 610 -21.69 17.39 -20.63
C HIS A 610 -22.11 15.97 -21.04
N PHE A 611 -22.26 15.06 -20.08
CA PHE A 611 -22.72 13.69 -20.31
C PHE A 611 -24.26 13.59 -20.20
N PRO A 612 -24.91 12.62 -20.86
CA PRO A 612 -26.36 12.40 -20.78
C PRO A 612 -26.88 12.24 -19.35
N ASP A 613 -28.12 12.69 -19.12
CA ASP A 613 -28.73 12.70 -17.79
C ASP A 613 -28.96 11.27 -17.26
N ASP A 614 -29.25 10.32 -18.15
CA ASP A 614 -29.47 8.90 -17.81
C ASP A 614 -28.17 8.12 -17.53
N MET A 615 -27.02 8.78 -17.69
CA MET A 615 -25.70 8.24 -17.34
C MET A 615 -25.19 8.75 -15.99
N GLN A 616 -25.75 9.82 -15.43
CA GLN A 616 -25.26 10.40 -14.16
C GLN A 616 -25.34 9.37 -13.02
N GLY A 617 -24.30 9.33 -12.19
CA GLY A 617 -24.14 8.31 -11.15
C GLY A 617 -23.72 6.93 -11.67
N GLY A 618 -23.49 6.77 -12.98
CA GLY A 618 -22.95 5.54 -13.55
C GLY A 618 -21.49 5.30 -13.15
N TYR A 619 -21.11 4.03 -12.98
CA TYR A 619 -19.75 3.61 -12.66
C TYR A 619 -18.98 3.24 -13.94
N LEU A 620 -17.82 3.86 -14.11
CA LEU A 620 -16.86 3.59 -15.17
C LEU A 620 -15.66 2.82 -14.61
N VAL A 621 -15.19 1.82 -15.34
CA VAL A 621 -13.97 1.05 -14.99
C VAL A 621 -13.23 0.64 -16.25
N ASN A 622 -11.91 0.78 -16.26
CA ASN A 622 -11.11 0.30 -17.39
C ASN A 622 -10.74 -1.18 -17.24
N ASN A 623 -10.48 -1.82 -18.38
CA ASN A 623 -9.82 -3.12 -18.46
C ASN A 623 -8.69 -3.08 -19.49
N VAL A 624 -7.62 -3.83 -19.19
CA VAL A 624 -6.35 -3.80 -19.94
C VAL A 624 -5.95 -5.12 -20.58
N ILE A 625 -6.65 -6.22 -20.29
CA ILE A 625 -6.45 -7.54 -20.91
C ILE A 625 -7.83 -8.19 -21.17
N GLY A 626 -7.96 -8.87 -22.31
CA GLY A 626 -9.19 -9.54 -22.74
C GLY A 626 -10.22 -8.56 -23.31
N PHE A 627 -10.64 -7.59 -22.49
CA PHE A 627 -11.35 -6.39 -22.94
C PHE A 627 -10.40 -5.20 -22.81
N LEU A 628 -10.22 -4.45 -23.90
CA LEU A 628 -9.36 -3.27 -23.97
C LEU A 628 -10.26 -2.02 -24.09
N GLY A 629 -10.58 -1.39 -22.98
CA GLY A 629 -11.57 -0.31 -22.98
C GLY A 629 -12.13 0.05 -21.61
N THR A 630 -13.18 0.86 -21.63
CA THR A 630 -13.87 1.38 -20.45
C THR A 630 -15.33 0.94 -20.47
N SER A 631 -15.75 0.16 -19.48
CA SER A 631 -17.15 -0.25 -19.34
C SER A 631 -17.94 0.75 -18.51
N LEU A 632 -19.20 0.95 -18.88
CA LEU A 632 -20.19 1.76 -18.16
C LEU A 632 -21.22 0.86 -17.49
N ALA A 633 -21.41 1.04 -16.20
CA ALA A 633 -22.47 0.38 -15.43
C ALA A 633 -23.45 1.38 -14.83
N ARG A 634 -24.74 1.09 -14.94
CA ARG A 634 -25.79 1.80 -14.19
C ARG A 634 -25.83 1.23 -12.77
N MET A 635 -25.96 2.09 -11.77
CA MET A 635 -26.06 1.70 -10.36
C MET A 635 -27.46 2.00 -9.81
N GLN A 636 -27.93 1.14 -8.90
CA GLN A 636 -29.20 1.28 -8.20
C GLN A 636 -29.04 0.81 -6.75
N ASP A 637 -29.89 1.30 -5.85
CA ASP A 637 -29.93 0.86 -4.47
C ASP A 637 -30.39 -0.60 -4.33
N ASP A 638 -29.77 -1.32 -3.39
CA ASP A 638 -30.14 -2.68 -3.00
C ASP A 638 -30.01 -2.85 -1.48
N GLY A 639 -31.07 -2.49 -0.76
CA GLY A 639 -31.07 -2.41 0.71
C GLY A 639 -30.11 -1.33 1.19
N SER A 640 -29.15 -1.68 2.04
CA SER A 640 -28.08 -0.77 2.43
C SER A 640 -27.05 -0.52 1.34
N GLY A 641 -26.87 -1.45 0.40
CA GLY A 641 -25.82 -1.41 -0.62
C GLY A 641 -26.31 -1.08 -2.02
N PHE A 642 -25.59 -1.59 -3.02
CA PHE A 642 -25.77 -1.21 -4.43
C PHE A 642 -25.79 -2.44 -5.34
N ARG A 643 -26.62 -2.37 -6.38
CA ARG A 643 -26.62 -3.31 -7.50
C ARG A 643 -26.37 -2.56 -8.80
N GLY A 644 -25.39 -3.02 -9.55
CA GLY A 644 -25.01 -2.49 -10.84
C GLY A 644 -25.25 -3.47 -11.99
N GLU A 645 -25.41 -2.92 -13.19
CA GLU A 645 -25.51 -3.68 -14.44
C GLU A 645 -24.68 -2.98 -15.52
N ILE A 646 -23.84 -3.74 -16.23
CA ILE A 646 -23.07 -3.20 -17.36
C ILE A 646 -24.07 -2.81 -18.45
N SER A 647 -24.09 -1.53 -18.78
CA SER A 647 -25.03 -0.89 -19.70
C SER A 647 -24.42 -0.52 -21.05
N GLY A 648 -23.08 -0.56 -21.17
CA GLY A 648 -22.41 -0.34 -22.44
C GLY A 648 -20.89 -0.21 -22.29
N ASP A 649 -20.23 0.01 -23.42
CA ASP A 649 -18.78 0.26 -23.50
C ASP A 649 -18.56 1.70 -23.95
N LEU A 650 -18.06 2.53 -23.03
CA LEU A 650 -17.78 3.93 -23.33
C LEU A 650 -16.62 4.06 -24.31
N VAL A 651 -15.58 3.23 -24.13
CA VAL A 651 -14.40 3.17 -25.00
C VAL A 651 -14.05 1.72 -25.29
N THR A 652 -13.66 1.42 -26.53
CA THR A 652 -13.13 0.12 -26.96
C THR A 652 -11.93 0.32 -27.88
N SER A 653 -10.94 -0.56 -27.84
CA SER A 653 -9.80 -0.53 -28.76
C SER A 653 -9.52 -1.89 -29.39
N LYS A 654 -9.08 -1.85 -30.65
CA LYS A 654 -8.50 -3.00 -31.37
C LYS A 654 -6.98 -2.98 -31.36
N ASP A 655 -6.36 -1.90 -30.88
CA ASP A 655 -4.92 -1.84 -30.72
C ASP A 655 -4.49 -2.79 -29.60
N PRO A 656 -3.68 -3.82 -29.90
CA PRO A 656 -3.29 -4.80 -28.90
C PRO A 656 -2.31 -4.27 -27.85
N ASN A 657 -1.82 -3.03 -27.97
CA ASN A 657 -0.98 -2.33 -27.00
C ASN A 657 -1.75 -1.31 -26.15
N PHE A 658 -3.04 -1.05 -26.45
CA PHE A 658 -3.87 -0.14 -25.66
C PHE A 658 -4.11 -0.68 -24.24
N ARG A 659 -3.74 0.11 -23.24
CA ARG A 659 -3.77 -0.22 -21.80
C ARG A 659 -4.33 0.98 -21.02
N PRO A 660 -5.66 1.17 -21.02
CA PRO A 660 -6.29 2.27 -20.29
C PRO A 660 -6.06 2.11 -18.79
N CYS A 661 -5.31 3.01 -18.16
CA CYS A 661 -4.87 2.86 -16.78
C CYS A 661 -5.62 3.76 -15.79
N ASP A 662 -5.99 4.98 -16.19
CA ASP A 662 -6.69 5.93 -15.30
C ASP A 662 -7.68 6.85 -16.02
N LEU A 663 -8.60 7.40 -15.21
CA LEU A 663 -9.90 8.03 -15.43
C LEU A 663 -10.31 9.34 -14.72
N GLU A 664 -10.43 10.51 -15.36
CA GLU A 664 -10.95 11.69 -14.63
C GLU A 664 -11.73 12.68 -15.50
N PHE A 665 -12.79 13.27 -14.93
CA PHE A 665 -13.56 14.35 -15.54
C PHE A 665 -12.83 15.69 -15.40
N ALA A 666 -12.63 16.36 -16.53
CA ALA A 666 -12.00 17.67 -16.63
C ALA A 666 -12.94 18.81 -16.16
N PRO A 667 -12.41 20.01 -15.87
CA PRO A 667 -13.22 21.19 -15.51
C PRO A 667 -14.30 21.59 -16.52
N ASP A 668 -14.11 21.24 -17.80
CA ASP A 668 -15.08 21.50 -18.86
C ASP A 668 -16.10 20.36 -19.04
N GLY A 669 -16.10 19.37 -18.13
CA GLY A 669 -17.04 18.26 -18.11
C GLY A 669 -16.71 17.13 -19.10
N SER A 670 -15.67 17.26 -19.93
CA SER A 670 -15.17 16.14 -20.73
C SER A 670 -14.45 15.09 -19.85
N LEU A 671 -14.28 13.87 -20.36
CA LEU A 671 -13.59 12.79 -19.64
C LEU A 671 -12.21 12.55 -20.26
N TYR A 672 -11.17 12.47 -19.43
CA TYR A 672 -9.82 12.15 -19.86
C TYR A 672 -9.50 10.68 -19.52
N LEU A 673 -8.70 10.05 -20.37
CA LEU A 673 -8.30 8.64 -20.26
C LEU A 673 -6.80 8.51 -20.53
N LEU A 674 -6.05 7.99 -19.56
CA LEU A 674 -4.65 7.63 -19.76
C LEU A 674 -4.54 6.25 -20.39
N ASP A 675 -3.71 6.13 -21.41
CA ASP A 675 -3.27 4.88 -22.02
C ASP A 675 -1.78 4.69 -21.73
N TRP A 676 -1.48 3.70 -20.89
CA TRP A 676 -0.12 3.29 -20.57
C TRP A 676 0.64 2.84 -21.84
N HIS A 677 -0.08 2.31 -22.83
CA HIS A 677 0.44 1.93 -24.14
C HIS A 677 1.59 0.92 -24.14
N ASN A 678 1.36 -0.32 -23.68
CA ASN A 678 2.44 -1.31 -23.54
C ASN A 678 2.02 -2.74 -23.96
N PRO A 679 2.83 -3.43 -24.79
CA PRO A 679 2.57 -4.80 -25.20
C PRO A 679 2.63 -5.78 -24.01
N LEU A 680 3.51 -5.54 -23.03
CA LEU A 680 3.86 -6.46 -21.96
C LEU A 680 3.66 -5.85 -20.56
N ILE A 681 2.50 -6.16 -19.95
CA ILE A 681 2.17 -5.70 -18.60
C ILE A 681 2.14 -6.82 -17.54
N GLY A 682 2.21 -8.09 -17.94
CA GLY A 682 2.16 -9.25 -17.04
C GLY A 682 3.54 -9.70 -16.56
N HIS A 683 3.68 -10.00 -15.27
CA HIS A 683 4.96 -10.36 -14.63
C HIS A 683 5.23 -11.85 -14.46
N MET A 684 4.23 -12.69 -14.73
CA MET A 684 4.34 -14.14 -14.57
C MET A 684 4.47 -14.86 -15.91
N GLN A 685 3.96 -14.25 -16.97
CA GLN A 685 4.02 -14.78 -18.33
C GLN A 685 5.34 -14.42 -19.02
N HIS A 686 5.94 -13.30 -18.61
CA HIS A 686 7.14 -12.72 -19.21
C HIS A 686 8.12 -12.28 -18.12
N SER A 687 9.41 -12.36 -18.40
CA SER A 687 10.45 -11.84 -17.50
C SER A 687 10.20 -10.37 -17.19
N ALA A 688 10.47 -9.93 -15.96
CA ALA A 688 10.49 -8.50 -15.61
C ALA A 688 11.57 -7.72 -16.38
N ARG A 689 12.56 -8.44 -16.95
CA ARG A 689 13.65 -7.90 -17.78
C ARG A 689 13.50 -8.29 -19.26
N ASP A 690 12.29 -8.67 -19.70
CA ASP A 690 12.03 -8.97 -21.11
C ASP A 690 12.29 -7.71 -21.97
N PRO A 691 13.09 -7.81 -23.05
CA PRO A 691 13.47 -6.66 -23.87
C PRO A 691 12.30 -6.04 -24.65
N LYS A 692 11.13 -6.68 -24.69
CA LYS A 692 9.92 -6.13 -25.33
C LYS A 692 8.99 -5.37 -24.37
N ARG A 693 9.40 -5.14 -23.11
CA ARG A 693 8.68 -4.22 -22.23
C ARG A 693 8.92 -2.78 -22.69
N ASP A 694 7.84 -2.02 -22.78
CA ASP A 694 7.93 -0.64 -23.21
C ASP A 694 8.35 0.33 -22.09
N HIS A 695 9.16 1.32 -22.49
CA HIS A 695 9.64 2.38 -21.62
C HIS A 695 9.44 3.78 -22.22
N ASP A 696 8.79 3.88 -23.39
CA ASP A 696 8.91 5.04 -24.29
C ASP A 696 7.58 5.59 -24.83
N HIS A 697 6.46 4.88 -24.64
CA HIS A 697 5.17 5.26 -25.21
C HIS A 697 4.13 5.56 -24.12
N GLY A 698 3.15 6.41 -24.44
CA GLY A 698 2.13 6.83 -23.49
C GLY A 698 1.21 7.89 -24.09
N ARG A 699 -0.11 7.75 -23.88
CA ARG A 699 -1.10 8.60 -24.55
C ARG A 699 -2.18 9.08 -23.60
N ILE A 700 -2.72 10.26 -23.91
CA ILE A 700 -3.85 10.85 -23.21
C ILE A 700 -4.95 11.08 -24.24
N TYR A 701 -6.13 10.54 -23.96
CA TYR A 701 -7.33 10.75 -24.77
C TYR A 701 -8.31 11.65 -24.03
N ARG A 702 -9.10 12.39 -24.80
CA ARG A 702 -10.24 13.17 -24.34
C ARG A 702 -11.51 12.62 -24.96
N ILE A 703 -12.56 12.48 -24.17
CA ILE A 703 -13.88 11.97 -24.57
C ILE A 703 -14.93 13.05 -24.34
N THR A 704 -15.70 13.35 -25.40
CA THR A 704 -16.78 14.37 -25.42
C THR A 704 -18.09 13.79 -25.94
N CYS A 705 -19.21 14.41 -25.59
CA CYS A 705 -20.54 14.12 -26.11
C CYS A 705 -20.88 15.09 -27.24
N LYS A 706 -21.19 14.58 -28.44
CA LYS A 706 -21.26 15.36 -29.68
C LYS A 706 -22.33 16.46 -29.68
N ASP A 707 -23.48 16.17 -29.07
CA ASP A 707 -24.66 17.03 -29.13
C ASP A 707 -24.91 17.81 -27.83
N ARG A 708 -23.91 17.88 -26.93
CA ARG A 708 -24.01 18.60 -25.66
C ARG A 708 -22.87 19.61 -25.52
N PRO A 709 -23.14 20.83 -25.03
CA PRO A 709 -22.08 21.81 -24.81
C PRO A 709 -21.12 21.32 -23.72
N LEU A 710 -19.86 21.73 -23.81
CA LEU A 710 -18.93 21.62 -22.70
C LEU A 710 -19.44 22.44 -21.51
N VAL A 711 -19.12 21.98 -20.30
CA VAL A 711 -19.36 22.74 -19.08
C VAL A 711 -18.45 23.97 -19.09
N LYS A 712 -18.98 25.13 -18.71
CA LYS A 712 -18.15 26.32 -18.51
C LYS A 712 -17.42 26.18 -17.16
N PRO A 713 -16.09 26.10 -17.11
CA PRO A 713 -15.38 25.94 -15.86
C PRO A 713 -15.62 27.12 -14.91
N VAL A 714 -15.86 26.83 -13.64
CA VAL A 714 -15.90 27.84 -12.58
C VAL A 714 -14.47 28.27 -12.25
N LYS A 715 -14.26 29.57 -12.00
CA LYS A 715 -12.97 30.07 -11.53
C LYS A 715 -12.75 29.64 -10.08
N ILE A 716 -11.73 28.82 -9.83
CA ILE A 716 -11.36 28.34 -8.49
C ILE A 716 -10.09 29.03 -8.00
N ALA A 717 -8.96 28.84 -8.70
CA ALA A 717 -7.69 29.44 -8.30
C ALA A 717 -7.80 30.98 -8.18
N GLY A 718 -7.48 31.49 -6.99
CA GLY A 718 -7.52 32.92 -6.67
C GLY A 718 -8.93 33.52 -6.65
N ALA A 719 -9.99 32.72 -6.63
CA ALA A 719 -11.35 33.22 -6.40
C ALA A 719 -11.54 33.65 -4.92
N PRO A 720 -12.39 34.65 -4.65
CA PRO A 720 -12.82 35.01 -3.30
C PRO A 720 -13.49 33.83 -2.58
N VAL A 721 -13.35 33.75 -1.26
CA VAL A 721 -13.95 32.68 -0.44
C VAL A 721 -15.47 32.57 -0.65
N ALA A 722 -16.18 33.70 -0.75
CA ALA A 722 -17.63 33.70 -1.00
C ALA A 722 -17.99 33.04 -2.34
N ASP A 723 -17.21 33.29 -3.39
CA ASP A 723 -17.42 32.71 -4.73
C ASP A 723 -17.11 31.20 -4.72
N LEU A 724 -16.06 30.80 -3.97
CA LEU A 724 -15.72 29.38 -3.77
C LEU A 724 -16.81 28.63 -3.02
N VAL A 725 -17.34 29.20 -1.93
CA VAL A 725 -18.46 28.60 -1.19
C VAL A 725 -19.69 28.48 -2.09
N LYS A 726 -19.98 29.49 -2.92
CA LYS A 726 -21.07 29.40 -3.90
C LYS A 726 -20.85 28.30 -4.94
N ALA A 727 -19.60 28.07 -5.35
CA ALA A 727 -19.23 27.03 -6.30
C ALA A 727 -19.41 25.60 -5.76
N LEU A 728 -19.66 25.40 -4.46
CA LEU A 728 -20.07 24.11 -3.90
C LEU A 728 -21.46 23.65 -4.38
N GLU A 729 -22.24 24.54 -5.02
CA GLU A 729 -23.53 24.19 -5.63
C GLU A 729 -23.39 23.55 -7.03
N GLU A 730 -22.20 23.56 -7.63
CA GLU A 730 -21.99 22.96 -8.95
C GLU A 730 -22.26 21.45 -8.92
N PRO A 731 -22.94 20.87 -9.94
CA PRO A 731 -23.29 19.44 -9.93
C PRO A 731 -22.10 18.51 -10.16
N GLU A 732 -21.01 18.98 -10.78
CA GLU A 732 -19.81 18.21 -11.04
C GLU A 732 -19.00 17.92 -9.76
N ILE A 733 -18.91 16.64 -9.36
CA ILE A 733 -18.14 16.17 -8.19
C ILE A 733 -16.69 16.69 -8.23
N ARG A 734 -16.01 16.54 -9.37
CA ARG A 734 -14.61 16.97 -9.54
C ARG A 734 -14.42 18.49 -9.44
N THR A 735 -15.46 19.29 -9.73
CA THR A 735 -15.41 20.73 -9.47
C THR A 735 -15.46 21.00 -7.96
N ARG A 736 -16.38 20.35 -7.24
CA ARG A 736 -16.50 20.50 -5.78
C ARG A 736 -15.27 19.99 -5.03
N ASP A 737 -14.63 18.91 -5.49
CA ASP A 737 -13.35 18.43 -4.96
C ASP A 737 -12.26 19.53 -4.99
N ARG A 738 -12.10 20.18 -6.14
CA ARG A 738 -11.13 21.29 -6.32
C ARG A 738 -11.50 22.52 -5.50
N VAL A 739 -12.80 22.85 -5.39
CA VAL A 739 -13.29 23.93 -4.53
C VAL A 739 -12.96 23.65 -3.06
N ARG A 740 -13.27 22.45 -2.55
CA ARG A 740 -12.92 22.06 -1.17
C ARG A 740 -11.41 22.09 -0.95
N ARG A 741 -10.61 21.64 -1.92
CA ARG A 741 -9.15 21.77 -1.88
C ARG A 741 -8.71 23.23 -1.78
N GLU A 742 -9.21 24.12 -2.63
CA GLU A 742 -8.90 25.55 -2.55
C GLU A 742 -9.30 26.16 -1.20
N LEU A 743 -10.48 25.84 -0.69
CA LEU A 743 -10.98 26.33 0.60
C LEU A 743 -10.10 25.89 1.78
N ARG A 744 -9.58 24.65 1.77
CA ARG A 744 -8.62 24.16 2.78
C ARG A 744 -7.32 24.96 2.82
N GLY A 745 -6.96 25.64 1.73
CA GLY A 745 -5.81 26.55 1.68
C GLY A 745 -6.10 27.97 2.18
N ARG A 746 -7.32 28.27 2.62
CA ARG A 746 -7.73 29.61 3.08
C ARG A 746 -7.79 29.68 4.61
N PRO A 747 -7.78 30.90 5.20
CA PRO A 747 -7.98 31.06 6.64
C PRO A 747 -9.29 30.42 7.10
N ALA A 748 -9.23 29.52 8.09
CA ALA A 748 -10.38 28.75 8.54
C ALA A 748 -11.55 29.62 9.02
N ASP A 749 -11.28 30.70 9.74
CA ASP A 749 -12.32 31.60 10.25
C ASP A 749 -13.08 32.30 9.11
N GLU A 750 -12.39 32.69 8.03
CA GLU A 750 -13.01 33.30 6.85
C GLU A 750 -13.92 32.30 6.13
N VAL A 751 -13.45 31.06 5.93
CA VAL A 751 -14.23 29.98 5.30
C VAL A 751 -15.46 29.65 6.13
N MET A 752 -15.30 29.47 7.44
CA MET A 752 -16.41 29.12 8.34
C MET A 752 -17.48 30.21 8.37
N GLU A 753 -17.11 31.49 8.34
CA GLU A 753 -18.08 32.58 8.31
C GLU A 753 -18.83 32.67 6.97
N ALA A 754 -18.11 32.47 5.86
CA ALA A 754 -18.74 32.39 4.54
C ALA A 754 -19.71 31.20 4.43
N LEU A 755 -19.34 30.03 4.97
CA LEU A 755 -20.21 28.85 5.05
C LEU A 755 -21.46 29.13 5.88
N ARG A 756 -21.36 29.77 7.05
CA ARG A 756 -22.54 30.15 7.86
C ARG A 756 -23.48 31.08 7.11
N THR A 757 -22.93 32.08 6.44
CA THR A 757 -23.70 33.02 5.62
C THR A 757 -24.43 32.29 4.50
N TRP A 758 -23.72 31.41 3.78
CA TRP A 758 -24.28 30.62 2.70
C TRP A 758 -25.38 29.67 3.18
N VAL A 759 -25.13 28.87 4.22
CA VAL A 759 -26.10 27.93 4.79
C VAL A 759 -27.37 28.65 5.26
N THR A 760 -27.24 29.82 5.89
CA THR A 760 -28.39 30.64 6.33
C THR A 760 -29.24 31.14 5.14
N GLY A 761 -28.61 31.34 3.98
CA GLY A 761 -29.27 31.79 2.75
C GLY A 761 -29.76 30.66 1.84
N LEU A 762 -29.54 29.39 2.19
CA LEU A 762 -30.03 28.26 1.39
C LEU A 762 -31.55 28.19 1.41
N ASP A 763 -32.15 27.96 0.25
CA ASP A 763 -33.59 27.72 0.12
C ASP A 763 -33.90 26.22 0.38
N PRO A 764 -34.66 25.88 1.44
CA PRO A 764 -35.06 24.50 1.75
C PRO A 764 -35.85 23.79 0.64
N GLU A 765 -36.46 24.54 -0.28
CA GLU A 765 -37.21 24.00 -1.41
C GLU A 765 -36.32 23.66 -2.62
N THR A 766 -35.02 23.99 -2.57
CA THR A 766 -34.06 23.60 -3.62
C THR A 766 -33.93 22.07 -3.67
N PRO A 767 -34.03 21.41 -4.84
CA PRO A 767 -33.94 19.95 -4.93
C PRO A 767 -32.65 19.33 -4.35
N ARG A 768 -31.55 20.10 -4.34
CA ARG A 768 -30.25 19.70 -3.77
C ARG A 768 -29.97 20.29 -2.38
N TYR A 769 -30.98 20.79 -1.67
CA TYR A 769 -30.80 21.44 -0.36
C TYR A 769 -29.99 20.57 0.63
N GLU A 770 -30.36 19.30 0.81
CA GLU A 770 -29.64 18.40 1.73
C GLU A 770 -28.22 18.07 1.25
N HIS A 771 -27.98 18.11 -0.06
CA HIS A 771 -26.63 17.96 -0.61
C HIS A 771 -25.76 19.18 -0.30
N HIS A 772 -26.30 20.40 -0.46
CA HIS A 772 -25.59 21.63 -0.10
C HIS A 772 -25.26 21.68 1.41
N LEU A 773 -26.15 21.18 2.27
CA LEU A 773 -25.85 21.00 3.70
C LEU A 773 -24.69 20.01 3.91
N CYS A 774 -24.64 18.89 3.17
CA CYS A 774 -23.51 17.97 3.22
C CYS A 774 -22.20 18.63 2.77
N GLU A 775 -22.24 19.47 1.73
CA GLU A 775 -21.07 20.23 1.28
C GLU A 775 -20.55 21.21 2.35
N ALA A 776 -21.44 21.89 3.08
CA ALA A 776 -21.07 22.71 4.23
C ALA A 776 -20.45 21.87 5.36
N MET A 777 -21.07 20.73 5.70
CA MET A 777 -20.59 19.79 6.70
C MET A 777 -19.19 19.25 6.36
N TRP A 778 -19.00 18.74 5.13
CA TRP A 778 -17.70 18.21 4.68
C TRP A 778 -16.63 19.28 4.60
N THR A 779 -16.97 20.48 4.13
CA THR A 779 -16.01 21.60 4.10
C THR A 779 -15.59 21.97 5.52
N SER A 780 -16.52 22.08 6.47
CA SER A 780 -16.21 22.34 7.88
C SER A 780 -15.31 21.28 8.51
N TRP A 781 -15.53 20.01 8.15
CA TRP A 781 -14.68 18.90 8.57
C TRP A 781 -13.28 19.00 7.98
N GLY A 782 -13.16 19.29 6.68
CA GLY A 782 -11.87 19.55 6.01
C GLY A 782 -11.10 20.74 6.60
N MET A 783 -11.81 21.74 7.15
CA MET A 783 -11.21 22.86 7.90
C MET A 783 -10.79 22.50 9.34
N GLN A 784 -10.92 21.24 9.76
CA GLN A 784 -10.67 20.79 11.14
C GLN A 784 -11.55 21.55 12.18
N ARG A 785 -12.76 21.90 11.74
CA ARG A 785 -13.81 22.61 12.49
C ARG A 785 -15.19 22.01 12.17
N PRO A 786 -15.39 20.69 12.35
CA PRO A 786 -16.68 20.06 12.06
C PRO A 786 -17.78 20.75 12.87
N GLU A 787 -18.80 21.29 12.20
CA GLU A 787 -19.89 22.07 12.82
C GLU A 787 -21.02 21.14 13.30
N PRO A 788 -21.23 20.94 14.61
CA PRO A 788 -22.23 20.01 15.12
C PRO A 788 -23.64 20.29 14.63
N ALA A 789 -24.00 21.58 14.46
CA ALA A 789 -25.34 21.95 13.98
C ALA A 789 -25.62 21.46 12.54
N TRP A 790 -24.61 21.46 11.67
CA TRP A 790 -24.75 20.96 10.30
C TRP A 790 -24.74 19.43 10.25
N ILE A 791 -23.95 18.79 11.11
CA ILE A 791 -23.98 17.33 11.28
C ILE A 791 -25.37 16.87 11.74
N ASP A 792 -25.94 17.49 12.78
CA ASP A 792 -27.30 17.18 13.26
C ASP A 792 -28.37 17.47 12.18
N ALA A 793 -28.21 18.53 11.39
CA ALA A 793 -29.10 18.83 10.28
C ALA A 793 -29.06 17.73 9.20
N CYS A 794 -27.86 17.27 8.83
CA CYS A 794 -27.69 16.16 7.90
C CYS A 794 -28.22 14.83 8.47
N LEU A 795 -28.05 14.56 9.76
CA LEU A 795 -28.63 13.38 10.44
C LEU A 795 -30.17 13.40 10.46
N ARG A 796 -30.80 14.56 10.30
CA ARG A 796 -32.27 14.72 10.23
C ARG A 796 -32.79 14.95 8.81
N ALA A 797 -31.91 14.85 7.80
CA ALA A 797 -32.28 15.01 6.40
C ALA A 797 -33.36 13.99 5.98
N ARG A 798 -34.17 14.35 4.97
CA ARG A 798 -35.24 13.47 4.46
C ARG A 798 -34.66 12.24 3.77
N ILE A 799 -33.53 12.43 3.09
CA ILE A 799 -32.83 11.40 2.33
C ILE A 799 -31.78 10.69 3.19
N SER A 800 -31.64 9.39 2.97
CA SER A 800 -30.76 8.53 3.78
C SER A 800 -29.27 8.75 3.52
N GLU A 801 -28.95 9.28 2.34
CA GLU A 801 -27.61 9.50 1.82
C GLU A 801 -26.91 10.59 2.61
N ALA A 802 -27.60 11.70 2.86
CA ALA A 802 -27.12 12.78 3.72
C ALA A 802 -26.91 12.31 5.17
N ARG A 803 -27.84 11.48 5.69
CA ARG A 803 -27.71 10.90 7.04
C ARG A 803 -26.49 9.98 7.13
N ALA A 804 -26.29 9.11 6.14
CA ALA A 804 -25.12 8.22 6.09
C ALA A 804 -23.80 8.99 5.93
N ALA A 805 -23.78 10.07 5.14
CA ALA A 805 -22.63 10.96 5.00
C ALA A 805 -22.26 11.63 6.34
N ALA A 806 -23.26 12.05 7.13
CA ALA A 806 -23.02 12.63 8.45
C ALA A 806 -22.39 11.63 9.43
N VAL A 807 -22.85 10.38 9.42
CA VAL A 807 -22.25 9.30 10.22
C VAL A 807 -20.78 9.08 9.85
N ASP A 808 -20.44 9.20 8.56
CA ASP A 808 -19.06 9.05 8.11
C ASP A 808 -18.14 10.18 8.62
N VAL A 809 -18.64 11.42 8.64
CA VAL A 809 -17.93 12.54 9.28
C VAL A 809 -17.70 12.25 10.76
N ILE A 810 -18.74 11.83 11.49
CA ILE A 810 -18.63 11.53 12.92
C ILE A 810 -17.61 10.41 13.17
N ARG A 811 -17.59 9.36 12.33
CA ARG A 811 -16.64 8.24 12.43
C ARG A 811 -15.18 8.70 12.53
N PHE A 812 -14.80 9.74 11.78
CA PHE A 812 -13.42 10.24 11.78
C PHE A 812 -13.21 11.45 12.69
N ALA A 813 -14.26 12.25 12.93
CA ALA A 813 -14.20 13.47 13.72
C ALA A 813 -14.61 13.31 15.20
N TRP A 814 -14.98 12.10 15.66
CA TRP A 814 -15.55 11.87 16.99
C TRP A 814 -14.74 12.47 18.14
N ARG A 815 -13.40 12.49 18.03
CA ARG A 815 -12.49 13.08 19.04
C ARG A 815 -12.72 14.57 19.27
N SER A 816 -13.29 15.25 18.29
CA SER A 816 -13.62 16.68 18.33
C SER A 816 -15.13 16.95 18.54
N LEU A 817 -15.94 15.89 18.65
CA LEU A 817 -17.40 15.98 18.76
C LEU A 817 -17.85 15.36 20.09
N PRO A 818 -18.06 16.15 21.15
CA PRO A 818 -18.42 15.62 22.47
C PRO A 818 -19.70 14.78 22.50
N ASP A 819 -20.64 15.04 21.57
CA ASP A 819 -21.96 14.40 21.51
C ASP A 819 -22.03 13.24 20.47
N HIS A 820 -20.87 12.78 20.00
CA HIS A 820 -20.77 11.72 18.97
C HIS A 820 -21.54 10.45 19.34
N ALA A 821 -21.53 10.05 20.63
CA ALA A 821 -22.23 8.85 21.10
C ALA A 821 -23.75 8.94 20.86
N ARG A 822 -24.38 10.06 21.23
CA ARG A 822 -25.81 10.30 20.96
C ARG A 822 -26.09 10.25 19.45
N MET A 823 -25.32 11.02 18.68
CA MET A 823 -25.50 11.14 17.23
C MET A 823 -25.40 9.76 16.53
N LEU A 824 -24.42 8.94 16.91
CA LEU A 824 -24.25 7.61 16.35
C LEU A 824 -25.33 6.63 16.81
N SER A 825 -25.81 6.73 18.05
CA SER A 825 -26.93 5.92 18.54
C SER A 825 -28.24 6.26 17.83
N GLU A 826 -28.49 7.54 17.51
CA GLU A 826 -29.64 7.95 16.68
C GLU A 826 -29.54 7.33 15.28
N ALA A 827 -28.37 7.40 14.64
CA ALA A 827 -28.12 6.78 13.35
C ALA A 827 -28.21 5.25 13.37
N ALA A 828 -27.81 4.60 14.47
CA ALA A 828 -27.95 3.16 14.66
C ALA A 828 -29.42 2.70 14.72
N ALA A 829 -30.32 3.60 15.12
CA ALA A 829 -31.76 3.37 15.17
C ALA A 829 -32.50 3.80 13.89
N ASP A 830 -31.80 4.35 12.88
CA ASP A 830 -32.38 4.89 11.66
C ASP A 830 -33.22 3.84 10.91
N GLU A 831 -34.30 4.28 10.25
CA GLU A 831 -35.15 3.40 9.45
C GLU A 831 -34.43 2.81 8.23
N HIS A 832 -33.46 3.54 7.67
CA HIS A 832 -32.76 3.15 6.46
C HIS A 832 -31.53 2.27 6.78
N PRO A 833 -31.41 1.07 6.17
CA PRO A 833 -30.35 0.12 6.52
C PRO A 833 -28.94 0.63 6.24
N ARG A 834 -28.74 1.53 5.25
CA ARG A 834 -27.42 2.15 4.96
C ARG A 834 -26.91 3.00 6.11
N VAL A 835 -27.79 3.76 6.76
CA VAL A 835 -27.42 4.61 7.90
C VAL A 835 -27.04 3.75 9.10
N ARG A 836 -27.82 2.69 9.38
CA ARG A 836 -27.49 1.72 10.43
C ARG A 836 -26.16 1.00 10.18
N LEU A 837 -25.89 0.62 8.92
CA LEU A 837 -24.61 0.05 8.53
C LEU A 837 -23.46 1.03 8.79
N ALA A 838 -23.60 2.29 8.39
CA ALA A 838 -22.61 3.32 8.67
C ALA A 838 -22.36 3.48 10.17
N ALA A 839 -23.42 3.47 10.99
CA ALA A 839 -23.32 3.60 12.44
C ALA A 839 -22.62 2.39 13.08
N MET A 840 -22.94 1.16 12.65
CA MET A 840 -22.25 -0.05 13.12
C MET A 840 -20.77 -0.06 12.72
N VAL A 841 -20.45 0.41 11.50
CA VAL A 841 -19.05 0.59 11.09
C VAL A 841 -18.38 1.62 11.98
N ALA A 842 -18.97 2.80 12.17
CA ALA A 842 -18.43 3.87 13.03
C ALA A 842 -18.22 3.42 14.48
N ALA A 843 -19.12 2.60 15.03
CA ALA A 843 -19.00 2.03 16.37
C ALA A 843 -17.68 1.27 16.57
N SER A 844 -17.23 0.51 15.56
CA SER A 844 -15.95 -0.20 15.62
C SER A 844 -14.72 0.71 15.66
N TRP A 845 -14.85 1.97 15.23
CA TRP A 845 -13.76 2.96 15.23
C TRP A 845 -13.66 3.74 16.55
N LEU A 846 -14.68 3.68 17.40
CA LEU A 846 -14.62 4.21 18.77
C LEU A 846 -13.88 3.24 19.70
N ASP A 847 -14.10 1.94 19.52
CA ASP A 847 -13.44 0.83 20.25
C ASP A 847 -13.46 1.04 21.78
N ASN A 848 -14.64 1.39 22.30
CA ASN A 848 -14.87 1.75 23.69
C ASN A 848 -16.35 1.53 24.09
N ALA A 849 -16.73 1.97 25.29
CA ALA A 849 -18.10 1.87 25.80
C ALA A 849 -19.15 2.56 24.92
N ASP A 850 -18.83 3.71 24.31
CA ASP A 850 -19.73 4.41 23.39
C ASP A 850 -19.96 3.59 22.12
N GLY A 851 -18.90 3.01 21.56
CA GLY A 851 -18.98 2.07 20.44
C GLY A 851 -19.87 0.86 20.75
N ALA A 852 -19.71 0.27 21.93
CA ALA A 852 -20.57 -0.82 22.39
C ALA A 852 -22.05 -0.39 22.50
N ALA A 853 -22.33 0.81 22.98
CA ALA A 853 -23.70 1.33 23.09
C ALA A 853 -24.35 1.57 21.73
N VAL A 854 -23.60 2.11 20.77
CA VAL A 854 -24.05 2.26 19.38
C VAL A 854 -24.34 0.89 18.75
N ALA A 855 -23.43 -0.07 18.92
CA ALA A 855 -23.60 -1.42 18.41
C ALA A 855 -24.81 -2.14 19.03
N SER A 856 -25.07 -1.95 20.33
CA SER A 856 -26.23 -2.55 21.00
C SER A 856 -27.55 -2.01 20.50
N VAL A 857 -27.61 -0.74 20.06
CA VAL A 857 -28.78 -0.18 19.38
C VAL A 857 -28.93 -0.80 17.99
N ALA A 858 -27.87 -0.76 17.18
CA ALA A 858 -27.90 -1.24 15.80
C ALA A 858 -28.29 -2.73 15.66
N LEU A 859 -28.00 -3.55 16.68
CA LEU A 859 -28.33 -4.98 16.75
C LEU A 859 -29.82 -5.28 16.85
N GLU A 860 -30.63 -4.34 17.36
CA GLU A 860 -32.08 -4.55 17.55
C GLU A 860 -32.88 -4.33 16.26
N HIS A 861 -32.20 -3.98 15.16
CA HIS A 861 -32.81 -3.73 13.86
C HIS A 861 -32.49 -4.83 12.84
N PRO A 862 -33.34 -5.01 11.80
CA PRO A 862 -33.08 -5.97 10.73
C PRO A 862 -31.79 -5.66 9.96
N VAL A 863 -31.06 -6.73 9.64
CA VAL A 863 -29.86 -6.73 8.80
C VAL A 863 -30.16 -7.30 7.41
N ASP A 864 -29.61 -6.70 6.36
CA ASP A 864 -29.66 -7.22 5.00
C ASP A 864 -28.34 -7.93 4.60
N ARG A 865 -28.25 -8.40 3.35
CA ARG A 865 -27.10 -9.17 2.85
C ARG A 865 -25.76 -8.41 2.90
N TRP A 866 -25.77 -7.09 2.79
CA TRP A 866 -24.57 -6.25 2.82
C TRP A 866 -24.08 -5.98 4.24
N MET A 867 -24.97 -6.07 5.22
CA MET A 867 -24.68 -5.78 6.62
C MET A 867 -24.10 -6.97 7.39
N VAL A 868 -24.38 -8.20 6.96
CA VAL A 868 -24.04 -9.40 7.76
C VAL A 868 -22.55 -9.46 8.12
N ARG A 869 -21.65 -9.32 7.14
CA ARG A 869 -20.20 -9.51 7.39
C ARG A 869 -19.58 -8.36 8.17
N SER A 870 -20.04 -7.13 7.93
CA SER A 870 -19.58 -5.97 8.69
C SER A 870 -20.03 -6.06 10.15
N TYR A 871 -21.28 -6.45 10.41
CA TYR A 871 -21.77 -6.68 11.77
C TYR A 871 -21.01 -7.81 12.46
N GLU A 872 -20.80 -8.96 11.79
CA GLU A 872 -20.00 -10.07 12.34
C GLU A 872 -18.58 -9.61 12.72
N ALA A 873 -17.94 -8.78 11.90
CA ALA A 873 -16.61 -8.24 12.17
C ALA A 873 -16.62 -7.21 13.32
N ALA A 874 -17.55 -6.24 13.29
CA ALA A 874 -17.64 -5.18 14.29
C ALA A 874 -17.93 -5.73 15.69
N LEU A 875 -18.86 -6.68 15.79
CA LEU A 875 -19.16 -7.37 17.05
C LEU A 875 -17.99 -8.23 17.55
N GLY A 876 -17.15 -8.72 16.64
CA GLY A 876 -15.91 -9.41 16.98
C GLY A 876 -14.89 -8.49 17.65
N THR A 877 -14.80 -7.23 17.21
CA THR A 877 -13.97 -6.18 17.81
C THR A 877 -14.56 -5.75 19.16
N LEU A 878 -15.84 -5.35 19.19
CA LEU A 878 -16.52 -4.76 20.35
C LEU A 878 -16.98 -5.76 21.42
N ARG A 879 -16.58 -7.04 21.32
CA ARG A 879 -17.15 -8.10 22.18
C ARG A 879 -16.90 -7.83 23.67
N ASP A 880 -15.68 -7.44 24.01
CA ASP A 880 -15.29 -7.22 25.39
C ASP A 880 -15.94 -5.94 25.95
N ASP A 881 -16.05 -4.89 25.12
CA ASP A 881 -16.77 -3.66 25.48
C ASP A 881 -18.27 -3.89 25.69
N LEU A 882 -18.93 -4.70 24.84
CA LEU A 882 -20.33 -5.09 25.02
C LEU A 882 -20.53 -5.87 26.33
N ALA A 883 -19.60 -6.77 26.67
CA ALA A 883 -19.65 -7.53 27.92
C ALA A 883 -19.39 -6.65 29.16
N ALA A 884 -18.61 -5.58 29.01
CA ALA A 884 -18.40 -4.57 30.04
C ALA A 884 -19.64 -3.67 30.20
N LEU A 885 -20.20 -3.19 29.08
CA LEU A 885 -21.39 -2.35 29.03
C LEU A 885 -22.61 -3.02 29.68
N GLU A 886 -22.83 -4.31 29.42
CA GLU A 886 -23.95 -5.05 30.04
C GLU A 886 -23.92 -5.05 31.58
N LYS A 887 -22.73 -4.86 32.17
CA LYS A 887 -22.52 -4.80 33.61
C LYS A 887 -22.55 -3.38 34.18
N GLN A 888 -22.61 -2.35 33.33
CA GLN A 888 -22.60 -0.97 33.78
C GLN A 888 -23.94 -0.57 34.42
N PRO A 889 -23.93 0.12 35.58
CA PRO A 889 -25.14 0.70 36.15
C PRO A 889 -25.78 1.69 35.16
N GLY A 890 -27.04 1.45 34.78
CA GLY A 890 -27.80 2.31 33.87
C GLY A 890 -27.99 1.73 32.46
N PHE A 891 -27.30 0.66 32.09
CA PHE A 891 -27.60 -0.08 30.86
C PHE A 891 -28.83 -1.00 31.06
N ASP A 892 -29.90 -0.77 30.30
CA ASP A 892 -31.09 -1.62 30.35
C ASP A 892 -30.96 -2.83 29.40
N ALA A 893 -30.37 -3.91 29.91
CA ALA A 893 -30.20 -5.13 29.13
C ALA A 893 -31.53 -5.78 28.71
N ALA A 894 -32.68 -5.44 29.32
CA ALA A 894 -33.98 -5.94 28.88
C ALA A 894 -34.43 -5.30 27.56
N SER A 895 -34.00 -4.07 27.29
CA SER A 895 -34.24 -3.34 26.05
C SER A 895 -33.26 -3.71 24.92
N HIS A 896 -32.20 -4.48 25.21
CA HIS A 896 -31.20 -4.94 24.24
C HIS A 896 -31.07 -6.48 24.18
N PRO A 897 -32.15 -7.23 23.88
CA PRO A 897 -32.13 -8.69 23.89
C PRO A 897 -31.19 -9.30 22.83
N ALA A 898 -30.94 -8.63 21.70
CA ALA A 898 -30.02 -9.15 20.68
C ALA A 898 -28.56 -9.07 21.15
N THR A 899 -28.20 -8.04 21.93
CA THR A 899 -26.88 -7.92 22.56
C THR A 899 -26.59 -9.10 23.50
N ARG A 900 -27.54 -9.41 24.40
CA ARG A 900 -27.42 -10.59 25.27
C ARG A 900 -27.35 -11.90 24.47
N ALA A 901 -28.20 -12.03 23.44
CA ALA A 901 -28.15 -13.20 22.57
C ALA A 901 -26.79 -13.35 21.85
N PHE A 902 -26.12 -12.25 21.49
CA PHE A 902 -24.78 -12.28 20.92
C PHE A 902 -23.73 -12.76 21.93
N LEU A 903 -23.72 -12.18 23.13
CA LEU A 903 -22.79 -12.55 24.20
C LEU A 903 -22.93 -14.03 24.60
N ASP A 904 -24.16 -14.54 24.61
CA ASP A 904 -24.49 -15.96 24.83
C ASP A 904 -24.18 -16.88 23.64
N GLY A 905 -23.76 -16.33 22.49
CA GLY A 905 -23.52 -17.10 21.26
C GLY A 905 -24.79 -17.64 20.57
N ARG A 906 -25.96 -17.11 20.91
CA ARG A 906 -27.29 -17.48 20.39
C ARG A 906 -27.73 -16.63 19.19
N LEU A 907 -27.17 -15.43 19.00
CA LEU A 907 -27.51 -14.57 17.86
C LEU A 907 -27.01 -15.17 16.52
N ARG A 908 -27.85 -15.09 15.49
CA ARG A 908 -27.54 -15.53 14.12
C ARG A 908 -27.98 -14.44 13.14
N LEU A 909 -27.03 -13.68 12.61
CA LEU A 909 -27.29 -12.58 11.66
C LEU A 909 -27.63 -13.07 10.25
N SER A 910 -27.25 -14.30 9.90
CA SER A 910 -27.62 -14.93 8.64
C SER A 910 -28.09 -16.36 8.84
N LYS A 911 -29.01 -16.82 7.98
CA LYS A 911 -29.24 -18.25 7.78
C LYS A 911 -27.99 -18.78 7.06
N LYS A 912 -27.18 -19.60 7.72
CA LYS A 912 -26.07 -20.30 7.04
C LYS A 912 -26.63 -20.90 5.74
N PRO A 913 -26.07 -20.59 4.56
CA PRO A 913 -26.45 -21.29 3.34
C PRO A 913 -26.32 -22.78 3.63
N LYS A 914 -27.35 -23.57 3.29
CA LYS A 914 -27.18 -25.02 3.24
C LYS A 914 -26.13 -25.28 2.17
N ARG A 915 -24.85 -25.34 2.56
CA ARG A 915 -23.83 -25.96 1.73
C ARG A 915 -24.38 -27.35 1.43
N LYS A 916 -24.72 -27.62 0.17
CA LYS A 916 -24.79 -29.01 -0.28
C LYS A 916 -23.43 -29.57 0.12
N LYS A 917 -23.41 -30.51 1.05
CA LYS A 917 -22.24 -31.35 1.28
C LYS A 917 -22.05 -32.06 -0.06
N GLU A 918 -21.22 -31.50 -0.93
CA GLU A 918 -20.60 -32.32 -1.96
C GLU A 918 -19.94 -33.47 -1.22
N ALA A 919 -20.22 -34.70 -1.66
CA ALA A 919 -19.50 -35.84 -1.14
C ALA A 919 -18.01 -35.53 -1.33
N GLY A 920 -17.25 -35.54 -0.24
CA GLY A 920 -15.80 -35.38 -0.33
C GLY A 920 -15.21 -36.42 -1.28
N PRO A 921 -13.98 -36.19 -1.79
CA PRO A 921 -13.35 -37.14 -2.69
C PRO A 921 -13.34 -38.53 -2.04
N GLN A 922 -13.66 -39.57 -2.80
CA GLN A 922 -13.58 -40.97 -2.33
C GLN A 922 -12.11 -41.45 -2.33
N LEU A 923 -11.22 -40.65 -1.74
CA LEU A 923 -9.78 -40.87 -1.68
C LEU A 923 -9.36 -41.07 -0.22
N SER A 924 -8.35 -41.91 0.00
CA SER A 924 -7.79 -42.20 1.32
C SER A 924 -6.26 -42.27 1.25
N GLY A 925 -5.60 -42.24 2.42
CA GLY A 925 -4.14 -42.36 2.50
C GLY A 925 -3.41 -41.28 1.69
N GLU A 926 -2.43 -41.72 0.89
CA GLU A 926 -1.60 -40.84 0.07
C GLU A 926 -2.39 -40.06 -0.99
N ASP A 927 -3.49 -40.62 -1.50
CA ASP A 927 -4.32 -39.93 -2.50
C ASP A 927 -5.09 -38.76 -1.92
N LEU A 928 -5.53 -38.89 -0.67
CA LEU A 928 -6.15 -37.79 0.05
C LEU A 928 -5.13 -36.69 0.38
N ALA A 929 -3.91 -37.07 0.76
CA ALA A 929 -2.84 -36.10 0.99
C ALA A 929 -2.47 -35.35 -0.30
N LEU A 930 -2.41 -36.06 -1.42
CA LEU A 930 -2.16 -35.51 -2.75
C LEU A 930 -3.29 -34.57 -3.19
N TYR A 931 -4.55 -34.95 -2.96
CA TYR A 931 -5.73 -34.11 -3.17
C TYR A 931 -5.68 -32.81 -2.35
N GLN A 932 -5.33 -32.89 -1.06
CA GLN A 932 -5.26 -31.72 -0.17
C GLN A 932 -4.14 -30.75 -0.59
N LEU A 933 -2.99 -31.28 -1.01
CA LEU A 933 -1.93 -30.47 -1.60
C LEU A 933 -2.43 -29.82 -2.90
N GLY A 934 -3.11 -30.57 -3.75
CA GLY A 934 -3.67 -30.08 -5.00
C GLY A 934 -4.67 -28.93 -4.81
N ALA A 935 -5.49 -28.98 -3.75
CA ALA A 935 -6.39 -27.89 -3.39
C ALA A 935 -5.67 -26.59 -3.03
N LYS A 936 -4.45 -26.69 -2.48
CA LYS A 936 -3.59 -25.53 -2.23
C LYS A 936 -2.97 -25.04 -3.53
N VAL A 937 -2.38 -25.94 -4.33
CA VAL A 937 -1.78 -25.62 -5.63
C VAL A 937 -2.79 -24.95 -6.57
N TYR A 938 -4.03 -25.45 -6.63
CA TYR A 938 -5.12 -24.90 -7.44
C TYR A 938 -5.39 -23.42 -7.15
N ARG A 939 -5.34 -23.04 -5.86
CA ARG A 939 -5.63 -21.68 -5.37
C ARG A 939 -4.40 -20.80 -5.26
N ARG A 940 -3.20 -21.30 -5.61
CA ARG A 940 -2.03 -20.45 -5.70
C ARG A 940 -2.28 -19.38 -6.76
N ASP A 941 -1.75 -18.20 -6.52
CA ASP A 941 -1.86 -17.08 -7.45
C ASP A 941 -1.31 -17.48 -8.84
N VAL A 942 -2.01 -17.05 -9.89
CA VAL A 942 -1.70 -17.33 -11.31
C VAL A 942 -1.66 -18.83 -11.67
N HIS A 943 -2.24 -19.70 -10.83
CA HIS A 943 -2.45 -21.10 -11.17
C HIS A 943 -3.87 -21.32 -11.72
N CYS A 944 -4.40 -22.53 -11.56
CA CYS A 944 -5.65 -22.96 -12.17
C CYS A 944 -6.85 -22.08 -11.77
N ALA A 945 -7.01 -21.73 -10.49
CA ALA A 945 -8.16 -20.95 -10.01
C ALA A 945 -8.24 -19.54 -10.60
N THR A 946 -7.11 -18.96 -11.02
CA THR A 946 -7.08 -17.61 -11.60
C THR A 946 -7.88 -17.53 -12.90
N CYS A 947 -7.87 -18.59 -13.70
CA CYS A 947 -8.61 -18.68 -14.96
C CYS A 947 -9.91 -19.49 -14.77
N HIS A 948 -9.83 -20.62 -14.09
CA HIS A 948 -10.94 -21.56 -13.96
C HIS A 948 -11.87 -21.29 -12.77
N GLN A 949 -11.64 -20.19 -12.04
CA GLN A 949 -12.35 -19.78 -10.84
C GLN A 949 -12.23 -20.77 -9.66
N PRO A 950 -12.46 -20.32 -8.40
CA PRO A 950 -12.37 -21.20 -7.24
C PRO A 950 -13.33 -22.41 -7.26
N ASP A 951 -14.40 -22.33 -8.04
CA ASP A 951 -15.43 -23.36 -8.22
C ASP A 951 -15.22 -24.24 -9.47
N GLY A 952 -14.15 -24.00 -10.24
CA GLY A 952 -13.80 -24.80 -11.42
C GLY A 952 -14.71 -24.56 -12.62
N ASN A 953 -15.62 -23.57 -12.60
CA ASN A 953 -16.54 -23.31 -13.69
C ASN A 953 -15.95 -22.46 -14.83
N GLY A 954 -14.78 -21.86 -14.62
CA GLY A 954 -14.24 -20.90 -15.57
C GLY A 954 -15.13 -19.66 -15.68
N ASP A 955 -15.02 -18.95 -16.79
CA ASP A 955 -15.84 -17.78 -17.09
C ASP A 955 -16.24 -17.75 -18.58
N MET A 956 -16.60 -16.57 -19.11
CA MET A 956 -16.98 -16.45 -20.51
C MET A 956 -15.84 -16.80 -21.48
N ILE A 957 -14.59 -16.57 -21.06
CA ILE A 957 -13.37 -16.69 -21.86
C ILE A 957 -12.62 -17.98 -21.53
N TYR A 958 -12.59 -18.40 -20.25
CA TYR A 958 -11.89 -19.60 -19.81
C TYR A 958 -12.82 -20.80 -19.66
N PRO A 959 -12.47 -21.98 -20.19
CA PRO A 959 -13.34 -23.15 -20.12
C PRO A 959 -13.51 -23.70 -18.69
N PRO A 960 -14.64 -24.36 -18.38
CA PRO A 960 -14.82 -25.05 -17.12
C PRO A 960 -13.90 -26.27 -16.99
N LEU A 961 -13.42 -26.53 -15.78
CA LEU A 961 -12.85 -27.81 -15.37
C LEU A 961 -13.93 -28.73 -14.78
N ALA A 962 -15.01 -28.16 -14.24
CA ALA A 962 -16.14 -28.86 -13.67
C ALA A 962 -16.92 -29.66 -14.73
N GLY A 963 -16.87 -30.98 -14.63
CA GLY A 963 -17.48 -31.92 -15.58
C GLY A 963 -16.83 -31.93 -16.95
N SER A 964 -15.58 -31.46 -17.08
CA SER A 964 -14.86 -31.38 -18.36
C SER A 964 -14.34 -32.74 -18.79
N GLU A 965 -14.59 -33.09 -20.05
CA GLU A 965 -14.06 -34.28 -20.72
C GLU A 965 -12.54 -34.24 -20.87
N TRP A 966 -11.94 -33.04 -20.90
CA TRP A 966 -10.50 -32.85 -20.92
C TRP A 966 -9.87 -33.18 -19.56
N VAL A 967 -10.59 -32.93 -18.47
CA VAL A 967 -10.14 -33.21 -17.10
C VAL A 967 -10.39 -34.67 -16.72
N THR A 968 -11.56 -35.21 -17.02
CA THR A 968 -11.98 -36.55 -16.58
C THR A 968 -11.54 -37.68 -17.51
N GLY A 969 -11.14 -37.35 -18.75
CA GLY A 969 -10.64 -38.30 -19.74
C GLY A 969 -9.20 -38.77 -19.49
N ASP A 970 -8.46 -38.95 -20.59
CA ASP A 970 -7.08 -39.49 -20.57
C ASP A 970 -6.14 -38.62 -19.72
N GLU A 971 -5.45 -39.25 -18.76
CA GLU A 971 -4.55 -38.52 -17.85
C GLU A 971 -3.26 -38.06 -18.55
N THR A 972 -2.79 -38.78 -19.58
CA THR A 972 -1.56 -38.41 -20.30
C THR A 972 -1.77 -37.12 -21.08
N ARG A 973 -2.92 -37.00 -21.75
CA ARG A 973 -3.38 -35.77 -22.41
C ARG A 973 -3.40 -34.60 -21.43
N LEU A 974 -4.01 -34.80 -20.26
CA LEU A 974 -4.15 -33.76 -19.25
C LEU A 974 -2.77 -33.33 -18.70
N VAL A 975 -1.86 -34.27 -18.44
CA VAL A 975 -0.50 -33.97 -17.99
C VAL A 975 0.28 -33.22 -19.06
N LYS A 976 0.25 -33.65 -20.33
CA LYS A 976 0.92 -32.96 -21.45
C LYS A 976 0.41 -31.52 -21.61
N LEU A 977 -0.91 -31.34 -21.55
CA LEU A 977 -1.59 -30.05 -21.60
C LEU A 977 -1.14 -29.13 -20.45
N VAL A 978 -1.11 -29.62 -19.21
CA VAL A 978 -0.70 -28.79 -18.06
C VAL A 978 0.79 -28.44 -18.12
N LEU A 979 1.65 -29.39 -18.48
CA LEU A 979 3.09 -29.15 -18.51
C LEU A 979 3.46 -28.15 -19.61
N LYS A 980 3.04 -28.36 -20.87
CA LYS A 980 3.47 -27.55 -22.02
C LYS A 980 2.48 -26.44 -22.41
N GLY A 981 1.36 -26.34 -21.73
CA GLY A 981 0.30 -25.38 -22.05
C GLY A 981 -0.47 -25.78 -23.31
N LEU A 982 -1.45 -24.93 -23.66
CA LEU A 982 -2.35 -25.17 -24.79
C LEU A 982 -2.62 -23.87 -25.55
N TRP A 983 -2.61 -23.95 -26.88
CA TRP A 983 -2.95 -22.84 -27.76
C TRP A 983 -3.82 -23.27 -28.93
N GLY A 984 -4.90 -22.54 -29.20
CA GLY A 984 -5.83 -22.80 -30.30
C GLY A 984 -7.28 -22.96 -29.84
N PRO A 985 -8.21 -23.15 -30.79
CA PRO A 985 -9.63 -23.33 -30.50
C PRO A 985 -9.88 -24.67 -29.79
N ILE A 986 -10.57 -24.62 -28.65
CA ILE A 986 -10.91 -25.80 -27.85
C ILE A 986 -12.41 -25.87 -27.64
N GLU A 987 -12.98 -27.08 -27.72
CA GLU A 987 -14.35 -27.35 -27.32
C GLU A 987 -14.37 -28.05 -25.96
N VAL A 988 -15.16 -27.53 -25.03
CA VAL A 988 -15.35 -28.10 -23.69
C VAL A 988 -16.83 -28.13 -23.37
N LYS A 989 -17.37 -29.33 -23.08
CA LYS A 989 -18.80 -29.54 -22.81
C LYS A 989 -19.71 -28.98 -23.90
N GLY A 990 -19.31 -29.14 -25.17
CA GLY A 990 -20.08 -28.66 -26.32
C GLY A 990 -20.01 -27.14 -26.58
N LYS A 991 -19.24 -26.38 -25.79
CA LYS A 991 -19.01 -24.94 -26.01
C LYS A 991 -17.60 -24.72 -26.56
N ALA A 992 -17.51 -23.97 -27.67
CA ALA A 992 -16.25 -23.56 -28.27
C ALA A 992 -15.66 -22.33 -27.56
N TYR A 993 -14.36 -22.38 -27.29
CA TYR A 993 -13.53 -21.29 -26.78
C TYR A 993 -12.43 -21.02 -27.80
N ARG A 994 -12.27 -19.76 -28.20
CA ARG A 994 -11.44 -19.42 -29.37
C ARG A 994 -10.58 -18.17 -29.12
N PRO A 995 -9.35 -18.12 -29.68
CA PRO A 995 -8.47 -16.96 -29.55
C PRO A 995 -9.08 -15.62 -30.00
N ASP A 996 -9.87 -15.62 -31.07
CA ASP A 996 -10.59 -14.45 -31.58
C ASP A 996 -11.73 -13.99 -30.66
N GLY A 997 -12.23 -14.88 -29.80
CA GLY A 997 -13.14 -14.57 -28.70
C GLY A 997 -12.44 -14.11 -27.40
N GLY A 998 -11.13 -13.81 -27.47
CA GLY A 998 -10.36 -13.32 -26.33
C GLY A 998 -9.69 -14.40 -25.47
N LEU A 999 -9.76 -15.69 -25.85
CA LEU A 999 -9.07 -16.77 -25.13
C LEU A 999 -7.54 -16.59 -25.24
N PRO A 1000 -6.81 -16.34 -24.15
CA PRO A 1000 -5.35 -16.30 -24.19
C PRO A 1000 -4.76 -17.72 -24.20
N PRO A 1001 -3.49 -17.89 -24.58
CA PRO A 1001 -2.81 -19.17 -24.45
C PRO A 1001 -2.77 -19.64 -23.00
N MET A 1002 -3.03 -20.92 -22.77
CA MET A 1002 -2.88 -21.51 -21.45
C MET A 1002 -1.39 -21.66 -21.15
N ILE A 1003 -0.94 -21.03 -20.08
CA ILE A 1003 0.47 -21.05 -19.65
C ILE A 1003 0.95 -22.49 -19.39
N ALA A 1004 2.19 -22.75 -19.80
CA ALA A 1004 2.90 -23.98 -19.48
C ALA A 1004 3.32 -24.01 -18.00
N PHE A 1005 2.85 -25.00 -17.24
CA PHE A 1005 3.19 -25.15 -15.82
C PHE A 1005 4.48 -25.94 -15.58
N GLU A 1006 5.15 -26.43 -16.63
CA GLU A 1006 6.36 -27.26 -16.52
C GLU A 1006 7.43 -26.66 -15.59
N HIS A 1007 7.67 -25.35 -15.67
CA HIS A 1007 8.69 -24.68 -14.86
C HIS A 1007 8.16 -24.12 -13.54
N MET A 1008 6.84 -24.13 -13.33
CA MET A 1008 6.18 -23.63 -12.12
C MET A 1008 5.86 -24.74 -11.14
N LEU A 1009 5.56 -25.95 -11.63
CA LEU A 1009 5.15 -27.10 -10.83
C LEU A 1009 6.16 -28.24 -10.99
N ASP A 1010 6.60 -28.81 -9.87
CA ASP A 1010 7.32 -30.09 -9.88
C ASP A 1010 6.36 -31.26 -10.14
N ASP A 1011 6.90 -32.49 -10.22
CA ASP A 1011 6.11 -33.68 -10.51
C ASP A 1011 5.02 -33.93 -9.46
N LYS A 1012 5.31 -33.64 -8.19
CA LYS A 1012 4.40 -33.88 -7.06
C LYS A 1012 3.28 -32.85 -7.06
N ASP A 1013 3.59 -31.57 -7.24
CA ASP A 1013 2.59 -30.50 -7.30
C ASP A 1013 1.70 -30.63 -8.54
N THR A 1014 2.26 -31.05 -9.68
CA THR A 1014 1.49 -31.34 -10.89
C THR A 1014 0.52 -32.50 -10.64
N ALA A 1015 1.00 -33.62 -10.11
CA ALA A 1015 0.16 -34.76 -9.75
C ALA A 1015 -0.93 -34.39 -8.73
N ALA A 1016 -0.57 -33.53 -7.76
CA ALA A 1016 -1.47 -33.00 -6.74
C ALA A 1016 -2.63 -32.21 -7.35
N VAL A 1017 -2.33 -31.17 -8.13
CA VAL A 1017 -3.39 -30.31 -8.70
C VAL A 1017 -4.27 -31.09 -9.68
N LEU A 1018 -3.69 -32.00 -10.46
CA LEU A 1018 -4.45 -32.86 -11.37
C LEU A 1018 -5.37 -33.82 -10.62
N THR A 1019 -4.89 -34.43 -9.53
CA THR A 1019 -5.71 -35.26 -8.66
C THR A 1019 -6.87 -34.46 -8.04
N TYR A 1020 -6.60 -33.23 -7.61
CA TYR A 1020 -7.62 -32.33 -7.05
C TYR A 1020 -8.72 -32.00 -8.06
N ILE A 1021 -8.37 -31.52 -9.27
CA ILE A 1021 -9.37 -31.15 -10.27
C ILE A 1021 -10.15 -32.35 -10.81
N ARG A 1022 -9.54 -33.54 -10.84
CA ARG A 1022 -10.20 -34.81 -11.23
C ARG A 1022 -11.16 -35.36 -10.19
N ASN A 1023 -11.09 -34.88 -8.94
CA ASN A 1023 -11.90 -35.34 -7.81
C ASN A 1023 -12.63 -34.20 -7.08
N THR A 1024 -12.81 -33.05 -7.75
CA THR A 1024 -13.53 -31.88 -7.23
C THR A 1024 -14.52 -31.38 -8.29
N PHE A 1025 -15.45 -30.50 -7.91
CA PHE A 1025 -16.42 -29.86 -8.81
C PHE A 1025 -17.39 -30.86 -9.46
N GLY A 1026 -17.69 -31.95 -8.75
CA GLY A 1026 -18.48 -33.07 -9.27
C GLY A 1026 -17.71 -34.04 -10.17
N ASN A 1027 -16.41 -33.83 -10.41
CA ASN A 1027 -15.56 -34.78 -11.12
C ASN A 1027 -15.25 -36.01 -10.25
N ASN A 1028 -15.16 -37.17 -10.89
CA ASN A 1028 -14.78 -38.43 -10.27
C ASN A 1028 -13.92 -39.25 -11.24
N ALA A 1029 -12.60 -39.09 -11.17
CA ALA A 1029 -11.66 -39.80 -12.01
C ALA A 1029 -10.41 -40.23 -11.21
N PRO A 1030 -9.69 -41.29 -11.62
CA PRO A 1030 -8.52 -41.79 -10.89
C PRO A 1030 -7.48 -40.70 -10.59
N PRO A 1031 -6.81 -40.75 -9.43
CA PRO A 1031 -5.74 -39.81 -9.07
C PRO A 1031 -4.55 -39.95 -10.01
N VAL A 1032 -3.87 -38.83 -10.29
CA VAL A 1032 -2.65 -38.81 -11.11
C VAL A 1032 -1.45 -38.95 -10.18
N ARG A 1033 -0.51 -39.86 -10.51
CA ARG A 1033 0.66 -40.15 -9.68
C ARG A 1033 1.88 -39.28 -10.07
N PRO A 1034 2.74 -38.87 -9.11
CA PRO A 1034 3.99 -38.16 -9.42
C PRO A 1034 4.89 -38.91 -10.40
N GLU A 1035 4.92 -40.24 -10.34
CA GLU A 1035 5.70 -41.10 -11.23
C GLU A 1035 5.20 -41.02 -12.68
N THR A 1036 3.89 -40.96 -12.88
CA THR A 1036 3.26 -40.75 -14.20
C THR A 1036 3.68 -39.40 -14.77
N VAL A 1037 3.62 -38.34 -13.96
CA VAL A 1037 4.06 -36.99 -14.38
C VAL A 1037 5.53 -37.00 -14.77
N ARG A 1038 6.40 -37.59 -13.93
CA ARG A 1038 7.85 -37.68 -14.20
C ARG A 1038 8.14 -38.38 -15.52
N LYS A 1039 7.46 -39.50 -15.78
CA LYS A 1039 7.61 -40.27 -17.03
C LYS A 1039 7.20 -39.42 -18.24
N ILE A 1040 6.03 -38.77 -18.18
CA ILE A 1040 5.52 -37.95 -19.28
C ILE A 1040 6.42 -36.73 -19.51
N ARG A 1041 6.88 -36.07 -18.43
CA ARG A 1041 7.81 -34.94 -18.50
C ARG A 1041 9.10 -35.31 -19.24
N ALA A 1042 9.65 -36.49 -18.96
CA ALA A 1042 10.81 -37.00 -19.69
C ALA A 1042 10.50 -37.31 -21.17
N GLU A 1043 9.33 -37.88 -21.48
CA GLU A 1043 8.88 -38.17 -22.85
C GLU A 1043 8.75 -36.90 -23.71
N ILE A 1044 8.31 -35.80 -23.11
CA ILE A 1044 8.03 -34.53 -23.83
C ILE A 1044 9.10 -33.46 -23.61
N ALA A 1045 10.29 -33.83 -23.10
CA ALA A 1045 11.35 -32.88 -22.75
C ALA A 1045 11.75 -31.97 -23.93
N ASP A 1046 11.75 -32.53 -25.15
CA ASP A 1046 12.13 -31.81 -26.37
C ASP A 1046 11.00 -30.93 -26.95
N LYS A 1047 9.76 -31.03 -26.45
CA LYS A 1047 8.65 -30.17 -26.88
C LYS A 1047 8.83 -28.78 -26.27
N LYS A 1048 9.08 -27.76 -27.11
CA LYS A 1048 9.30 -26.38 -26.65
C LYS A 1048 8.06 -25.47 -26.74
N ASP A 1049 7.20 -25.71 -27.73
CA ASP A 1049 6.00 -24.89 -27.95
C ASP A 1049 4.75 -25.48 -27.29
N PHE A 1050 3.65 -24.70 -27.26
CA PHE A 1050 2.33 -25.16 -26.84
C PHE A 1050 1.85 -26.38 -27.63
N TYR A 1051 0.98 -27.19 -27.02
CA TYR A 1051 0.15 -28.11 -27.79
C TYR A 1051 -1.03 -27.37 -28.42
N THR A 1052 -1.48 -27.81 -29.59
CA THR A 1052 -2.83 -27.50 -30.04
C THR A 1052 -3.82 -28.56 -29.53
N PRO A 1053 -5.11 -28.22 -29.37
CA PRO A 1053 -6.15 -29.21 -29.06
C PRO A 1053 -6.15 -30.38 -30.06
N ASP A 1054 -5.93 -30.10 -31.35
CA ASP A 1054 -5.87 -31.13 -32.39
C ASP A 1054 -4.65 -32.07 -32.22
N ASP A 1055 -3.46 -31.53 -31.91
CA ASP A 1055 -2.27 -32.35 -31.65
C ASP A 1055 -2.51 -33.37 -30.53
N LEU A 1056 -3.16 -32.91 -29.46
CA LEU A 1056 -3.45 -33.74 -28.29
C LEU A 1056 -4.56 -34.76 -28.57
N LEU A 1057 -5.59 -34.40 -29.35
CA LEU A 1057 -6.66 -35.33 -29.71
C LEU A 1057 -6.22 -36.36 -30.74
N GLN A 1058 -5.24 -36.05 -31.58
CA GLN A 1058 -4.64 -37.03 -32.48
C GLN A 1058 -3.84 -38.08 -31.71
N GLN A 1059 -3.10 -37.66 -30.67
CA GLN A 1059 -2.31 -38.58 -29.83
C GLN A 1059 -3.19 -39.34 -28.82
N HIS A 1060 -4.16 -38.65 -28.24
CA HIS A 1060 -5.00 -39.12 -27.13
C HIS A 1060 -6.47 -38.73 -27.41
N PRO A 1061 -7.17 -39.45 -28.31
CA PRO A 1061 -8.54 -39.12 -28.68
C PRO A 1061 -9.50 -39.31 -27.51
N PHE A 1062 -10.65 -38.63 -27.55
CA PHE A 1062 -11.74 -38.96 -26.62
C PHE A 1062 -12.23 -40.40 -26.84
N PRO A 1063 -12.64 -41.11 -25.78
CA PRO A 1063 -13.30 -42.39 -25.93
C PRO A 1063 -14.51 -42.23 -26.85
N LYS A 1064 -14.67 -43.09 -27.87
CA LYS A 1064 -15.88 -43.10 -28.69
C LYS A 1064 -17.08 -43.36 -27.78
N THR A 1065 -17.93 -42.38 -27.60
CA THR A 1065 -19.24 -42.57 -26.96
C THR A 1065 -20.00 -43.61 -27.76
N LYS A 1066 -20.34 -44.75 -27.15
CA LYS A 1066 -21.28 -45.70 -27.76
C LYS A 1066 -22.57 -44.90 -28.05
N GLY A 1067 -22.96 -44.87 -29.32
CA GLY A 1067 -24.04 -44.01 -29.81
C GLY A 1067 -25.35 -44.24 -29.07
N ASN A 1068 -26.06 -43.12 -28.88
CA ASN A 1068 -27.46 -42.91 -28.46
C ASN A 1068 -28.13 -43.98 -27.60
#